data_AF-A0A0A2XSL1-F1
#
_entry.id   AF-A0A0A2XSL1-F1
#
_cell.length_a   1.000
_cell.length_b   1.000
_cell.length_c   1.000
_cell.angle_alpha   90.00
_cell.angle_beta   90.00
_cell.angle_gamma   90.00
#
_symmetry.space_group_name_H-M   'P 1'
#
loop_
_entity.id
_entity.type
_entity.pdbx_description
1 polymer ?
#
loop_
_entity_poly.entity_id
_entity_poly.type
_entity_poly.pdbx_seq_one_letter_code
_entity_poly.pdbx_strand_id
1 'polypeptide(L)'
;MTVPPVTPIEPLAFDSESNKPAVADGNKVILNLNGKATSDHTADTFDGNKATLIFGDATSANEKVHTLTGAGNNGQIKVYNPKLDWNMSTDDDGTGVQQDHAPGWGYDEAALQWDASHNNYNPNDYRNRFYKWTGASDAADIILVENVRTDSVDDNTQVQGMIASEVTGTEFKQVRFALDTLGGGNDYIKAKGVGGHVKIKTNEGDDVIELGYMNGRTGVGVPWYDGSNQIDMGADNDKLLVTSHSADQNVWQRGYGNGSLYYTNAKIDMGEGDNEVSIYHNIIAGAEDGSGNYIRFGSGNDKLTVGGYIRSELSDTKHRSSNIIDLGGGHDTVQVKGGLYKDNNLKFLMVSDDSSEVTFGNSIGGYSSMLMGNGADTVVVNGNAEFGSDPYYDNWLNDVFAKNVEVGKTNAMYQGFYETEFKQKVSERWASANIGQRIDLGNGENTLSITGSVSKLNYRGGVDNDTVTLGATSESRFWMGDGTNTLLLGSNSSSIGYSGGTGTDTITINGSVNNNSTFNIGSGNNSIKITGNAEQTWIGVSNNNEGFAQSGNDTVTIGGNFIGKGAKTEDINLGAGQDSVTISGKLQDSNIQMGDDNDSVTIRGTIDGSNIIDAGKGDDVITVTNQINSWNTQLIGGEGNDTFTVLYFKGDNRNAVSGGTGKDTLNITGNLNSFIVGSDKRGWTNLWSIEEIVFKGTSGRNTIRIDGNILTADNNKSLYIKNQSTGSNTVDVNAKYSYKSSQTLREDRDSNGQDEAYSYTVYKFDGGYTLYIENGINII
;
A
#
# COMPACT_ATOMS: atom_id res chain seq x y z
N MET A 1 12.72 -17.61 -56.79
CA MET A 1 12.82 -18.74 -55.85
C MET A 1 13.15 -18.15 -54.49
N THR A 2 12.18 -18.07 -53.60
CA THR A 2 12.40 -17.76 -52.19
C THR A 2 12.93 -19.02 -51.53
N VAL A 3 14.14 -18.94 -50.98
CA VAL A 3 14.69 -19.99 -50.12
C VAL A 3 13.76 -20.10 -48.91
N PRO A 4 13.28 -21.31 -48.54
CA PRO A 4 12.46 -21.46 -47.34
C PRO A 4 13.30 -21.03 -46.13
N PRO A 5 12.71 -20.37 -45.12
CA PRO A 5 13.41 -20.13 -43.88
C PRO A 5 13.83 -21.49 -43.30
N VAL A 6 15.12 -21.66 -43.05
CA VAL A 6 15.64 -22.81 -42.31
C VAL A 6 15.15 -22.61 -40.88
N THR A 7 14.18 -23.42 -40.45
CA THR A 7 13.81 -23.49 -39.03
C THR A 7 15.07 -23.91 -38.27
N PRO A 8 15.54 -23.14 -37.27
CA PRO A 8 16.63 -23.57 -36.41
C PRO A 8 16.28 -24.93 -35.82
N ILE A 9 17.21 -25.89 -35.89
CA ILE A 9 17.03 -27.17 -35.20
C ILE A 9 17.36 -26.88 -33.73
N GLU A 10 16.35 -26.77 -32.89
CA GLU A 10 16.52 -26.63 -31.44
C GLU A 10 17.31 -27.83 -30.89
N PRO A 11 18.24 -27.63 -29.94
CA PRO A 11 18.92 -28.72 -29.23
C PRO A 11 17.93 -29.71 -28.61
N LEU A 12 18.35 -30.96 -28.43
CA LEU A 12 17.52 -31.95 -27.73
C LEU A 12 17.34 -31.51 -26.27
N ALA A 13 16.09 -31.39 -25.82
CA ALA A 13 15.72 -31.04 -24.45
C ALA A 13 14.52 -31.87 -23.97
N PHE A 14 14.33 -31.92 -22.65
CA PHE A 14 13.13 -32.46 -22.04
C PHE A 14 11.95 -31.49 -22.24
N ASP A 15 10.80 -31.98 -22.71
CA ASP A 15 9.58 -31.17 -22.88
C ASP A 15 8.83 -31.04 -21.54
N SER A 16 9.41 -30.22 -20.66
CA SER A 16 8.89 -29.91 -19.31
C SER A 16 7.57 -29.13 -19.35
N GLU A 17 7.33 -28.35 -20.40
CA GLU A 17 6.10 -27.55 -20.57
C GLU A 17 4.86 -28.42 -20.72
N SER A 18 4.95 -29.48 -21.54
CA SER A 18 3.77 -30.28 -21.88
C SER A 18 3.65 -31.55 -21.04
N ASN A 19 4.75 -32.02 -20.44
CA ASN A 19 4.81 -33.34 -19.81
C ASN A 19 5.69 -33.35 -18.56
N LYS A 20 5.32 -34.17 -17.58
CA LYS A 20 6.17 -34.46 -16.42
C LYS A 20 6.93 -35.78 -16.62
N PRO A 21 8.19 -35.89 -16.17
CA PRO A 21 8.88 -37.15 -16.17
C PRO A 21 8.25 -38.08 -15.12
N ALA A 22 8.18 -39.36 -15.46
CA ALA A 22 7.57 -40.37 -14.59
C ALA A 22 8.56 -41.49 -14.29
N VAL A 23 8.65 -41.87 -13.01
CA VAL A 23 9.33 -43.09 -12.61
C VAL A 23 8.29 -44.15 -12.30
N ALA A 24 8.47 -45.34 -12.89
CA ALA A 24 7.64 -46.52 -12.66
C ALA A 24 8.50 -47.63 -12.05
N ASP A 25 7.94 -48.36 -11.08
CA ASP A 25 8.56 -49.51 -10.41
C ASP A 25 9.97 -49.23 -9.82
N GLY A 26 10.30 -47.94 -9.59
CA GLY A 26 11.57 -47.48 -9.02
C GLY A 26 12.79 -47.59 -9.94
N ASN A 27 12.65 -48.08 -11.17
CA ASN A 27 13.78 -48.32 -12.07
C ASN A 27 13.51 -48.00 -13.54
N LYS A 28 12.30 -47.56 -13.88
CA LYS A 28 11.90 -47.21 -15.24
C LYS A 28 11.58 -45.72 -15.30
N VAL A 29 12.34 -44.96 -16.08
CA VAL A 29 12.12 -43.53 -16.29
C VAL A 29 11.47 -43.30 -17.65
N ILE A 30 10.42 -42.50 -17.69
CA ILE A 30 9.69 -42.14 -18.91
C ILE A 30 9.81 -40.63 -19.10
N LEU A 31 10.38 -40.24 -20.25
CA LEU A 31 10.58 -38.84 -20.65
C LEU A 31 9.90 -38.58 -21.99
N ASN A 32 9.37 -37.37 -22.17
CA ASN A 32 8.97 -36.85 -23.47
C ASN A 32 9.98 -35.79 -23.89
N LEU A 33 10.52 -35.94 -25.09
CA LEU A 33 11.57 -35.08 -25.61
C LEU A 33 11.01 -34.12 -26.67
N ASN A 34 11.65 -32.97 -26.86
CA ASN A 34 11.31 -32.05 -27.95
C ASN A 34 11.69 -32.60 -29.35
N GLY A 35 12.46 -33.69 -29.41
CA GLY A 35 12.92 -34.32 -30.64
C GLY A 35 13.23 -35.81 -30.51
N LYS A 36 13.64 -36.43 -31.62
CA LYS A 36 14.07 -37.83 -31.63
C LYS A 36 15.48 -37.96 -31.06
N ALA A 37 15.73 -39.04 -30.32
CA ALA A 37 17.02 -39.31 -29.70
C ALA A 37 17.41 -40.79 -29.79
N THR A 38 18.68 -41.06 -29.47
CA THR A 38 19.23 -42.41 -29.20
C THR A 38 19.84 -42.44 -27.81
N SER A 39 19.90 -43.63 -27.17
CA SER A 39 20.56 -43.83 -25.87
C SER A 39 21.88 -44.58 -26.03
N ASP A 40 22.82 -44.34 -25.12
CA ASP A 40 24.02 -45.15 -24.92
C ASP A 40 23.73 -46.54 -24.31
N HIS A 41 22.50 -46.76 -23.83
CA HIS A 41 22.04 -48.03 -23.26
C HIS A 41 21.08 -48.77 -24.19
N THR A 42 21.40 -50.03 -24.51
CA THR A 42 20.61 -50.84 -25.45
C THR A 42 19.26 -51.31 -24.91
N ALA A 43 19.04 -51.22 -23.59
CA ALA A 43 17.78 -51.59 -22.95
C ALA A 43 16.72 -50.47 -23.07
N ASP A 44 17.15 -49.25 -23.38
CA ASP A 44 16.26 -48.11 -23.52
C ASP A 44 15.49 -48.18 -24.84
N THR A 45 14.24 -47.72 -24.81
CA THR A 45 13.35 -47.77 -25.96
C THR A 45 12.75 -46.41 -26.27
N PHE A 46 12.48 -46.16 -27.56
CA PHE A 46 11.93 -44.90 -28.05
C PHE A 46 10.67 -45.16 -28.87
N ASP A 47 9.58 -44.49 -28.52
CA ASP A 47 8.34 -44.43 -29.30
C ASP A 47 8.10 -42.99 -29.75
N GLY A 48 8.59 -42.67 -30.96
CA GLY A 48 8.64 -41.29 -31.43
C GLY A 48 9.61 -40.45 -30.58
N ASN A 49 9.06 -39.45 -29.87
CA ASN A 49 9.81 -38.58 -28.96
C ASN A 49 9.75 -39.05 -27.49
N LYS A 50 9.03 -40.13 -27.21
CA LYS A 50 8.92 -40.69 -25.87
C LYS A 50 10.07 -41.67 -25.61
N ALA A 51 10.94 -41.34 -24.67
CA ALA A 51 12.01 -42.21 -24.21
C ALA A 51 11.56 -43.01 -22.98
N THR A 52 11.89 -44.29 -22.94
CA THR A 52 11.69 -45.17 -21.80
C THR A 52 13.03 -45.79 -21.43
N LEU A 53 13.58 -45.34 -20.31
CA LEU A 53 14.91 -45.71 -19.82
C LEU A 53 14.80 -46.76 -18.71
N ILE A 54 15.67 -47.76 -18.73
CA ILE A 54 15.63 -48.89 -17.80
C ILE A 54 16.93 -48.94 -16.99
N PHE A 55 16.85 -48.58 -15.71
CA PHE A 55 17.96 -48.55 -14.78
C PHE A 55 18.08 -49.81 -13.92
N GLY A 56 19.30 -50.13 -13.51
CA GLY A 56 19.64 -51.19 -12.55
C GLY A 56 19.58 -50.77 -11.08
N ASP A 57 20.51 -51.28 -10.28
CA ASP A 57 20.60 -51.07 -8.81
C ASP A 57 21.48 -49.89 -8.39
N ALA A 58 21.93 -49.07 -9.34
CA ALA A 58 22.79 -47.89 -9.14
C ALA A 58 24.21 -48.19 -8.59
N THR A 59 24.63 -49.46 -8.45
CA THR A 59 25.93 -49.79 -7.85
C THR A 59 27.10 -49.75 -8.83
N SER A 60 26.85 -50.07 -10.10
CA SER A 60 27.88 -50.11 -11.14
C SER A 60 27.90 -48.81 -11.96
N ALA A 61 29.09 -48.38 -12.39
CA ALA A 61 29.27 -47.07 -13.01
C ALA A 61 28.42 -46.84 -14.27
N ASN A 62 28.11 -47.89 -15.03
CA ASN A 62 27.24 -47.82 -16.21
C ASN A 62 25.74 -47.72 -15.85
N GLU A 63 25.33 -48.12 -14.65
CA GLU A 63 23.92 -48.09 -14.24
C GLU A 63 23.52 -46.78 -13.54
N LYS A 64 24.45 -45.81 -13.43
CA LYS A 64 24.22 -44.56 -12.69
C LYS A 64 23.66 -43.43 -13.55
N VAL A 65 23.95 -43.43 -14.84
CA VAL A 65 23.54 -42.36 -15.75
C VAL A 65 23.36 -42.91 -17.16
N HIS A 66 22.26 -42.53 -17.82
CA HIS A 66 22.04 -42.81 -19.23
C HIS A 66 22.19 -41.49 -20.01
N THR A 67 22.88 -41.51 -21.15
CA THR A 67 23.06 -40.34 -22.01
C THR A 67 22.22 -40.47 -23.28
N LEU A 68 21.29 -39.54 -23.46
CA LEU A 68 20.48 -39.41 -24.67
C LEU A 68 21.14 -38.42 -25.62
N THR A 69 21.19 -38.72 -26.91
CA THR A 69 21.76 -37.85 -27.95
C THR A 69 20.74 -37.56 -29.04
N GLY A 70 20.55 -36.29 -29.36
CA GLY A 70 19.60 -35.80 -30.35
C GLY A 70 19.95 -36.19 -31.79
N ALA A 71 18.94 -36.59 -32.56
CA ALA A 71 19.10 -36.95 -33.96
C ALA A 71 19.29 -35.70 -34.84
N GLY A 72 20.55 -35.31 -35.09
CA GLY A 72 20.91 -34.29 -36.09
C GLY A 72 21.41 -32.95 -35.55
N ASN A 73 21.43 -32.74 -34.23
CA ASN A 73 21.91 -31.52 -33.58
C ASN A 73 22.95 -31.77 -32.46
N ASN A 74 23.29 -33.03 -32.16
CA ASN A 74 24.22 -33.44 -31.10
C ASN A 74 23.88 -32.94 -29.68
N GLY A 75 22.70 -32.37 -29.43
CA GLY A 75 22.28 -32.01 -28.07
C GLY A 75 22.17 -33.26 -27.19
N GLN A 76 22.59 -33.15 -25.93
CA GLN A 76 22.66 -34.28 -25.01
C GLN A 76 21.82 -34.04 -23.77
N ILE A 77 21.24 -35.13 -23.24
CA ILE A 77 20.56 -35.15 -21.94
C ILE A 77 21.16 -36.29 -21.13
N LYS A 78 21.59 -36.01 -19.92
CA LYS A 78 21.99 -37.02 -18.93
C LYS A 78 20.86 -37.26 -17.96
N VAL A 79 20.46 -38.52 -17.84
CA VAL A 79 19.40 -38.94 -16.93
C VAL A 79 20.03 -39.80 -15.85
N TYR A 80 19.96 -39.32 -14.61
CA TYR A 80 20.56 -39.98 -13.46
C TYR A 80 19.61 -41.05 -12.91
N ASN A 81 20.18 -42.17 -12.46
CA ASN A 81 19.40 -43.27 -11.91
C ASN A 81 18.58 -42.78 -10.70
N PRO A 82 17.25 -43.00 -10.65
CA PRO A 82 16.42 -42.49 -9.56
C PRO A 82 16.72 -43.03 -8.17
N LYS A 83 17.55 -44.09 -8.10
CA LYS A 83 18.02 -44.74 -6.89
C LYS A 83 19.40 -44.24 -6.45
N LEU A 84 19.84 -43.07 -6.90
CA LEU A 84 21.08 -42.49 -6.38
C LEU A 84 20.78 -41.76 -5.07
N ASP A 85 21.75 -41.78 -4.15
CA ASP A 85 21.61 -41.07 -2.89
C ASP A 85 22.01 -39.58 -3.01
N TRP A 86 21.18 -38.73 -2.41
CA TRP A 86 21.26 -37.26 -2.40
C TRP A 86 21.09 -36.67 -0.99
N ASN A 87 21.08 -37.49 0.06
CA ASN A 87 20.97 -37.06 1.46
C ASN A 87 22.30 -37.22 2.21
N MET A 88 23.03 -36.11 2.38
CA MET A 88 24.37 -36.14 2.94
C MET A 88 24.39 -36.13 4.48
N SER A 89 25.11 -37.06 5.10
CA SER A 89 25.31 -37.17 6.55
C SER A 89 26.78 -37.40 6.92
N THR A 90 27.15 -37.31 8.20
CA THR A 90 28.51 -37.73 8.63
C THR A 90 28.63 -39.22 8.86
N ASP A 91 27.51 -39.88 9.15
CA ASP A 91 27.45 -41.25 9.65
C ASP A 91 27.43 -42.26 8.50
N ASP A 92 26.77 -41.90 7.40
CA ASP A 92 26.80 -42.64 6.13
C ASP A 92 27.96 -42.13 5.27
N ASP A 93 27.94 -40.83 4.94
CA ASP A 93 28.79 -40.32 3.87
C ASP A 93 30.24 -40.00 4.23
N GLY A 94 30.50 -39.86 5.52
CA GLY A 94 31.82 -39.50 6.01
C GLY A 94 32.85 -40.62 5.93
N THR A 95 32.44 -41.84 5.56
CA THR A 95 33.26 -43.05 5.65
C THR A 95 34.07 -43.38 4.38
N GLY A 96 33.74 -42.74 3.24
CA GLY A 96 34.48 -42.86 1.99
C GLY A 96 34.22 -44.13 1.16
N VAL A 97 33.20 -44.92 1.50
CA VAL A 97 32.80 -46.13 0.75
C VAL A 97 31.33 -46.01 0.33
N GLN A 98 31.07 -45.27 -0.75
CA GLN A 98 29.68 -45.00 -1.17
C GLN A 98 29.48 -45.35 -2.63
N GLN A 99 28.79 -46.47 -2.86
CA GLN A 99 28.61 -47.05 -4.18
C GLN A 99 27.39 -46.48 -4.92
N ASP A 100 26.54 -45.74 -4.22
CA ASP A 100 25.20 -45.31 -4.61
C ASP A 100 25.07 -43.81 -4.88
N HIS A 101 26.16 -43.03 -4.81
CA HIS A 101 26.13 -41.65 -5.29
C HIS A 101 26.19 -41.51 -6.80
N ALA A 102 25.64 -40.40 -7.29
CA ALA A 102 25.73 -39.98 -8.68
C ALA A 102 27.20 -39.78 -9.14
N PRO A 103 27.52 -40.04 -10.42
CA PRO A 103 28.78 -39.60 -11.01
C PRO A 103 28.91 -38.08 -10.87
N GLY A 104 30.08 -37.57 -10.51
CA GLY A 104 30.29 -36.14 -10.22
C GLY A 104 30.29 -35.79 -8.72
N TRP A 105 29.98 -36.75 -7.84
CA TRP A 105 30.06 -36.57 -6.38
C TRP A 105 31.49 -36.40 -5.87
N GLY A 106 31.66 -35.57 -4.85
CA GLY A 106 32.92 -35.40 -4.12
C GLY A 106 32.79 -34.47 -2.91
N TYR A 107 33.94 -34.00 -2.42
CA TYR A 107 34.00 -33.05 -1.31
C TYR A 107 34.23 -31.63 -1.82
N ASP A 108 33.55 -30.65 -1.22
CA ASP A 108 33.75 -29.23 -1.51
C ASP A 108 34.96 -28.69 -0.74
N GLU A 109 36.15 -28.96 -1.29
CA GLU A 109 37.41 -28.48 -0.74
C GLU A 109 37.47 -26.95 -0.70
N ALA A 110 36.86 -26.25 -1.66
CA ALA A 110 36.92 -24.79 -1.71
C ALA A 110 36.14 -24.18 -0.54
N ALA A 111 34.90 -24.65 -0.33
CA ALA A 111 34.09 -24.23 0.81
C ALA A 111 34.74 -24.62 2.15
N LEU A 112 35.32 -25.83 2.24
CA LEU A 112 36.02 -26.30 3.43
C LEU A 112 37.23 -25.42 3.79
N GLN A 113 38.10 -25.12 2.81
CA GLN A 113 39.28 -24.28 3.04
C GLN A 113 38.90 -22.86 3.44
N TRP A 114 37.87 -22.31 2.78
CA TRP A 114 37.34 -21.02 3.14
C TRP A 114 36.87 -21.01 4.60
N ASP A 115 36.05 -21.98 5.00
CA ASP A 115 35.45 -22.03 6.33
C ASP A 115 36.50 -22.26 7.44
N ALA A 116 37.46 -23.15 7.19
CA ALA A 116 38.60 -23.41 8.08
C ALA A 116 39.43 -22.14 8.36
N SER A 117 39.66 -21.32 7.33
CA SER A 117 40.44 -20.08 7.46
C SER A 117 39.73 -18.98 8.27
N HIS A 118 38.40 -18.97 8.28
CA HIS A 118 37.59 -17.97 9.01
C HIS A 118 37.24 -18.42 10.44
N ASN A 119 37.21 -19.73 10.70
CA ASN A 119 36.83 -20.30 11.99
C ASN A 119 38.00 -20.91 12.79
N ASN A 120 39.24 -20.80 12.27
CA ASN A 120 40.48 -21.22 12.93
C ASN A 120 40.48 -22.70 13.38
N TYR A 121 40.17 -23.61 12.44
CA TYR A 121 40.25 -25.06 12.64
C TYR A 121 41.05 -25.75 11.52
N ASN A 122 41.45 -27.01 11.74
CA ASN A 122 42.12 -27.82 10.72
C ASN A 122 41.08 -28.42 9.74
N PRO A 123 41.15 -28.13 8.43
CA PRO A 123 40.13 -28.57 7.46
C PRO A 123 39.93 -30.09 7.42
N ASN A 124 40.98 -30.88 7.68
CA ASN A 124 40.87 -32.34 7.67
C ASN A 124 39.92 -32.90 8.74
N ASP A 125 39.68 -32.16 9.83
CA ASP A 125 38.82 -32.60 10.93
C ASP A 125 37.32 -32.51 10.58
N TYR A 126 36.99 -31.79 9.51
CA TYR A 126 35.61 -31.47 9.12
C TYR A 126 35.31 -31.72 7.64
N ARG A 127 36.23 -32.40 6.93
CA ARG A 127 36.08 -32.67 5.49
C ARG A 127 34.80 -33.44 5.16
N ASN A 128 34.37 -34.35 6.03
CA ASN A 128 33.11 -35.09 5.93
C ASN A 128 31.84 -34.26 6.20
N ARG A 129 31.90 -32.94 6.04
CA ARG A 129 30.76 -32.03 6.22
C ARG A 129 30.56 -31.11 5.03
N PHE A 130 31.40 -31.23 4.00
CA PHE A 130 31.38 -30.38 2.83
C PHE A 130 31.30 -31.27 1.60
N TYR A 131 30.08 -31.55 1.16
CA TYR A 131 29.80 -32.39 0.02
C TYR A 131 29.46 -31.55 -1.19
N LYS A 132 29.79 -32.06 -2.37
CA LYS A 132 29.36 -31.48 -3.63
C LYS A 132 29.04 -32.53 -4.67
N TRP A 133 28.20 -32.15 -5.60
CA TRP A 133 27.97 -32.85 -6.84
C TRP A 133 28.05 -31.85 -7.99
N THR A 134 28.72 -32.25 -9.07
CA THR A 134 28.82 -31.46 -10.30
C THR A 134 28.26 -32.25 -11.47
N GLY A 135 27.33 -31.64 -12.17
CA GLY A 135 26.66 -32.15 -13.36
C GLY A 135 27.53 -32.11 -14.62
N ALA A 136 26.87 -32.24 -15.77
CA ALA A 136 27.54 -32.12 -17.06
C ALA A 136 27.64 -30.67 -17.49
N SER A 137 28.74 -30.28 -18.14
CA SER A 137 28.87 -28.93 -18.71
C SER A 137 28.37 -28.81 -20.15
N ASP A 138 27.93 -29.93 -20.73
CA ASP A 138 27.65 -30.08 -22.16
C ASP A 138 26.33 -30.83 -22.45
N ALA A 139 25.53 -31.08 -21.42
CA ALA A 139 24.28 -31.79 -21.51
C ALA A 139 23.34 -31.37 -20.37
N ALA A 140 22.05 -31.25 -20.67
CA ALA A 140 21.02 -31.06 -19.64
C ALA A 140 20.99 -32.26 -18.67
N ASP A 141 20.82 -31.99 -17.39
CA ASP A 141 20.80 -32.95 -16.31
C ASP A 141 19.36 -33.18 -15.80
N ILE A 142 18.90 -34.44 -15.87
CA ILE A 142 17.59 -34.88 -15.38
C ILE A 142 17.79 -35.69 -14.10
N ILE A 143 17.47 -35.08 -12.96
CA ILE A 143 17.62 -35.63 -11.62
C ILE A 143 16.23 -35.95 -11.05
N LEU A 144 15.92 -37.23 -10.87
CA LEU A 144 14.64 -37.70 -10.30
C LEU A 144 14.93 -38.45 -9.01
N VAL A 145 14.75 -37.81 -7.87
CA VAL A 145 15.04 -38.40 -6.56
C VAL A 145 13.81 -39.14 -6.05
N GLU A 146 13.86 -40.47 -6.11
CA GLU A 146 12.72 -41.32 -5.73
C GLU A 146 12.77 -41.74 -4.26
N ASN A 147 11.60 -42.10 -3.72
CA ASN A 147 11.46 -42.67 -2.39
C ASN A 147 11.82 -44.16 -2.40
N VAL A 148 13.08 -44.46 -2.77
CA VAL A 148 13.57 -45.83 -2.95
C VAL A 148 14.74 -46.07 -2.00
N ARG A 149 14.72 -47.23 -1.36
CA ARG A 149 15.77 -47.70 -0.46
C ARG A 149 16.97 -48.21 -1.26
N THR A 150 18.12 -47.57 -1.09
CA THR A 150 19.40 -47.93 -1.74
C THR A 150 20.40 -48.46 -0.73
N ASP A 151 20.36 -47.94 0.49
CA ASP A 151 21.11 -48.43 1.64
C ASP A 151 20.30 -49.47 2.45
N SER A 152 20.99 -50.25 3.28
CA SER A 152 20.32 -51.25 4.13
C SER A 152 19.88 -50.70 5.49
N VAL A 153 20.05 -49.41 5.79
CA VAL A 153 20.13 -48.91 7.17
C VAL A 153 18.91 -48.10 7.62
N ASP A 154 18.10 -47.49 6.74
CA ASP A 154 16.90 -46.75 7.20
C ASP A 154 15.61 -46.99 6.39
N ASP A 155 14.57 -47.50 7.06
CA ASP A 155 13.19 -47.64 6.54
C ASP A 155 12.38 -46.33 6.69
N ASN A 156 13.03 -45.23 7.12
CA ASN A 156 12.39 -43.96 7.35
C ASN A 156 12.03 -43.23 6.06
N THR A 157 10.79 -43.46 5.61
CA THR A 157 10.17 -42.73 4.49
C THR A 157 10.12 -41.20 4.65
N GLN A 158 10.44 -40.64 5.83
CA GLN A 158 10.51 -39.19 6.04
C GLN A 158 11.77 -38.56 5.41
N VAL A 159 12.89 -39.28 5.33
CA VAL A 159 14.17 -38.80 4.79
C VAL A 159 14.49 -39.30 3.37
N GLN A 160 13.88 -40.42 2.97
CA GLN A 160 14.01 -40.94 1.60
C GLN A 160 13.42 -39.97 0.57
N GLY A 161 14.06 -39.86 -0.60
CA GLY A 161 13.62 -38.97 -1.68
C GLY A 161 14.03 -37.50 -1.52
N MET A 162 14.84 -37.17 -0.51
CA MET A 162 15.27 -35.81 -0.20
C MET A 162 16.60 -35.48 -0.87
N ILE A 163 16.76 -34.21 -1.29
CA ILE A 163 18.06 -33.61 -1.55
C ILE A 163 18.42 -32.83 -0.28
N ALA A 164 19.33 -33.34 0.54
CA ALA A 164 19.48 -32.82 1.89
C ALA A 164 20.87 -32.94 2.49
N SER A 165 21.06 -32.24 3.60
CA SER A 165 22.22 -32.33 4.47
C SER A 165 21.78 -32.43 5.93
N GLU A 166 22.20 -33.46 6.64
CA GLU A 166 21.79 -33.72 8.02
C GLU A 166 22.50 -32.84 9.04
N VAL A 167 21.75 -32.45 10.08
CA VAL A 167 22.24 -31.61 11.16
C VAL A 167 23.31 -32.35 11.97
N THR A 168 24.47 -31.72 12.14
CA THR A 168 25.54 -32.25 12.99
C THR A 168 26.32 -31.10 13.64
N GLY A 169 26.42 -31.11 14.97
CA GLY A 169 27.19 -30.12 15.71
C GLY A 169 26.52 -28.74 15.80
N THR A 170 27.32 -27.67 15.74
CA THR A 170 26.87 -26.27 15.77
C THR A 170 26.67 -25.71 14.36
N GLU A 171 25.92 -24.62 14.19
CA GLU A 171 25.65 -23.94 12.91
C GLU A 171 26.85 -23.85 11.94
N PHE A 172 28.00 -23.34 12.39
CA PHE A 172 29.22 -23.20 11.58
C PHE A 172 29.97 -24.53 11.33
N LYS A 173 29.39 -25.66 11.73
CA LYS A 173 29.94 -27.01 11.63
C LYS A 173 28.92 -28.02 11.09
N GLN A 174 27.77 -27.57 10.61
CA GLN A 174 26.75 -28.43 10.01
C GLN A 174 27.21 -28.99 8.66
N VAL A 175 26.60 -30.11 8.23
CA VAL A 175 26.83 -30.69 6.91
C VAL A 175 26.29 -29.74 5.86
N ARG A 176 27.02 -29.58 4.75
CA ARG A 176 26.67 -28.76 3.59
C ARG A 176 26.73 -29.60 2.34
N PHE A 177 25.80 -29.36 1.43
CA PHE A 177 25.75 -30.02 0.14
C PHE A 177 25.55 -29.00 -0.98
N ALA A 178 26.49 -28.95 -1.93
CA ALA A 178 26.38 -28.12 -3.13
C ALA A 178 26.09 -29.00 -4.35
N LEU A 179 24.94 -28.82 -4.97
CA LEU A 179 24.52 -29.43 -6.22
C LEU A 179 24.61 -28.37 -7.32
N ASP A 180 25.49 -28.56 -8.30
CA ASP A 180 25.67 -27.64 -9.42
C ASP A 180 25.57 -28.43 -10.73
N THR A 181 24.53 -28.20 -11.53
CA THR A 181 24.35 -28.87 -12.83
C THR A 181 25.33 -28.36 -13.88
N LEU A 182 26.00 -27.23 -13.63
CA LEU A 182 26.93 -26.53 -14.52
C LEU A 182 26.27 -25.86 -15.73
N GLY A 183 25.83 -26.59 -16.75
CA GLY A 183 25.36 -25.99 -18.00
C GLY A 183 25.17 -27.01 -19.11
N GLY A 184 24.70 -26.60 -20.29
CA GLY A 184 24.38 -27.57 -21.35
C GLY A 184 22.88 -27.77 -21.60
N GLY A 185 22.07 -26.82 -21.16
CA GLY A 185 20.64 -26.68 -21.49
C GLY A 185 19.71 -27.06 -20.35
N ASN A 186 18.41 -27.07 -20.66
CA ASN A 186 17.31 -27.12 -19.69
C ASN A 186 17.36 -28.32 -18.74
N ASP A 187 17.77 -28.07 -17.50
CA ASP A 187 17.84 -29.03 -16.42
C ASP A 187 16.46 -29.31 -15.81
N TYR A 188 16.31 -30.52 -15.26
CA TYR A 188 15.09 -30.88 -14.55
C TYR A 188 15.41 -31.63 -13.26
N ILE A 189 15.02 -31.06 -12.13
CA ILE A 189 15.20 -31.67 -10.81
C ILE A 189 13.84 -31.95 -10.19
N LYS A 190 13.62 -33.17 -9.71
CA LYS A 190 12.44 -33.52 -8.92
C LYS A 190 12.82 -34.30 -7.68
N ALA A 191 12.31 -33.86 -6.54
CA ALA A 191 12.54 -34.52 -5.26
C ALA A 191 11.34 -34.42 -4.34
N LYS A 192 11.29 -35.29 -3.33
CA LYS A 192 10.34 -35.19 -2.22
C LYS A 192 10.45 -33.85 -1.51
N GLY A 193 11.67 -33.34 -1.37
CA GLY A 193 11.94 -32.02 -0.82
C GLY A 193 13.41 -31.72 -0.69
N VAL A 194 13.69 -30.51 -0.21
CA VAL A 194 15.05 -30.04 0.11
C VAL A 194 15.16 -29.74 1.61
N GLY A 195 16.27 -30.09 2.24
CA GLY A 195 16.48 -29.92 3.67
C GLY A 195 17.92 -29.57 4.05
N GLY A 196 18.09 -28.65 5.01
CA GLY A 196 19.40 -28.31 5.57
C GLY A 196 20.21 -27.31 4.73
N HIS A 197 21.52 -27.23 4.94
CA HIS A 197 22.42 -26.39 4.15
C HIS A 197 22.72 -26.97 2.77
N VAL A 198 21.70 -27.01 1.93
CA VAL A 198 21.79 -27.36 0.53
C VAL A 198 21.87 -26.10 -0.32
N LYS A 199 22.78 -26.09 -1.31
CA LYS A 199 22.79 -25.13 -2.42
C LYS A 199 22.53 -25.89 -3.71
N ILE A 200 21.53 -25.49 -4.48
CA ILE A 200 21.23 -26.00 -5.81
C ILE A 200 21.49 -24.88 -6.81
N LYS A 201 22.23 -25.18 -7.87
CA LYS A 201 22.50 -24.26 -8.97
C LYS A 201 22.20 -24.92 -10.31
N THR A 202 21.38 -24.30 -11.16
CA THR A 202 21.01 -24.84 -12.49
C THR A 202 21.67 -24.09 -13.67
N ASN A 203 21.99 -22.82 -13.50
CA ASN A 203 22.86 -22.01 -14.36
C ASN A 203 22.23 -21.46 -15.65
N GLU A 204 22.16 -22.23 -16.74
CA GLU A 204 21.73 -21.75 -18.06
C GLU A 204 20.66 -22.66 -18.64
N GLY A 205 19.68 -22.09 -19.34
CA GLY A 205 18.55 -22.82 -19.91
C GLY A 205 17.27 -22.65 -19.11
N ASP A 206 16.12 -22.97 -19.73
CA ASP A 206 14.82 -22.88 -19.04
C ASP A 206 14.67 -24.08 -18.08
N ASP A 207 15.14 -23.93 -16.85
CA ASP A 207 15.29 -25.00 -15.87
C ASP A 207 14.03 -25.19 -15.03
N VAL A 208 13.79 -26.43 -14.60
CA VAL A 208 12.63 -26.76 -13.75
C VAL A 208 13.02 -27.54 -12.51
N ILE A 209 12.67 -27.01 -11.34
CA ILE A 209 12.76 -27.72 -10.05
C ILE A 209 11.36 -27.99 -9.51
N GLU A 210 11.02 -29.27 -9.33
CA GLU A 210 9.81 -29.72 -8.65
C GLU A 210 10.11 -30.32 -7.27
N LEU A 211 9.66 -29.65 -6.20
CA LEU A 211 9.82 -30.12 -4.82
C LEU A 211 8.46 -30.46 -4.21
N GLY A 212 8.41 -31.45 -3.32
CA GLY A 212 7.24 -31.64 -2.46
C GLY A 212 7.14 -30.58 -1.36
N TYR A 213 8.25 -30.26 -0.69
CA TYR A 213 8.36 -29.22 0.33
C TYR A 213 9.84 -28.81 0.55
N MET A 214 10.05 -27.71 1.27
CA MET A 214 11.36 -27.29 1.75
C MET A 214 11.35 -27.22 3.28
N ASN A 215 12.44 -27.61 3.92
CA ASN A 215 12.59 -27.56 5.37
C ASN A 215 13.91 -26.91 5.77
N GLY A 216 13.82 -25.94 6.68
CA GLY A 216 15.00 -25.23 7.19
C GLY A 216 15.14 -25.30 8.70
N ARG A 217 14.39 -26.17 9.38
CA ARG A 217 14.41 -26.28 10.84
C ARG A 217 14.30 -27.71 11.32
N THR A 218 15.24 -28.08 12.18
CA THR A 218 15.23 -29.37 12.85
C THR A 218 14.20 -29.45 13.98
N GLY A 219 13.71 -30.65 14.26
CA GLY A 219 12.84 -30.90 15.42
C GLY A 219 11.39 -30.47 15.26
N VAL A 220 10.95 -30.13 14.03
CA VAL A 220 9.53 -29.93 13.71
C VAL A 220 9.07 -31.03 12.74
N GLY A 221 8.32 -32.02 13.24
CA GLY A 221 7.78 -33.14 12.43
C GLY A 221 8.79 -34.21 12.00
N VAL A 222 10.02 -34.09 12.51
CA VAL A 222 11.24 -34.92 12.37
C VAL A 222 11.82 -35.09 10.96
N PRO A 223 12.29 -34.00 10.32
CA PRO A 223 13.46 -34.02 9.45
C PRO A 223 14.71 -33.66 10.26
N TRP A 224 15.80 -34.42 10.11
CA TRP A 224 17.11 -34.11 10.72
C TRP A 224 17.83 -32.97 9.99
N TYR A 225 17.07 -32.03 9.45
CA TYR A 225 17.57 -31.00 8.55
C TYR A 225 17.46 -29.66 9.25
N ASP A 226 18.57 -28.93 9.29
CA ASP A 226 18.64 -27.61 9.87
C ASP A 226 19.49 -26.73 8.98
N GLY A 227 19.05 -25.49 8.76
CA GLY A 227 19.82 -24.52 8.01
C GLY A 227 19.13 -23.98 6.75
N SER A 228 19.82 -23.01 6.15
CA SER A 228 19.34 -22.21 5.04
C SER A 228 19.56 -22.92 3.70
N ASN A 229 18.46 -23.38 3.08
CA ASN A 229 18.45 -23.89 1.71
C ASN A 229 18.67 -22.74 0.72
N GLN A 230 19.39 -22.97 -0.37
CA GLN A 230 19.62 -21.97 -1.41
C GLN A 230 19.39 -22.60 -2.79
N ILE A 231 18.63 -21.91 -3.62
CA ILE A 231 18.39 -22.26 -5.02
C ILE A 231 18.83 -21.04 -5.84
N ASP A 232 19.65 -21.26 -6.86
CA ASP A 232 20.14 -20.27 -7.82
C ASP A 232 19.88 -20.82 -9.22
N MET A 233 18.83 -20.33 -9.88
CA MET A 233 18.38 -20.87 -11.16
C MET A 233 19.18 -20.30 -12.34
N GLY A 234 19.72 -19.09 -12.20
CA GLY A 234 20.59 -18.48 -13.20
C GLY A 234 19.83 -17.52 -14.13
N ALA A 235 20.02 -17.63 -15.43
CA ALA A 235 19.29 -16.81 -16.40
C ALA A 235 18.43 -17.71 -17.29
N ASP A 236 17.47 -17.11 -18.01
CA ASP A 236 16.43 -17.76 -18.84
C ASP A 236 15.11 -17.99 -18.05
N ASN A 237 14.13 -18.71 -18.61
CA ASN A 237 12.77 -18.72 -18.04
C ASN A 237 12.57 -19.93 -17.11
N ASP A 238 12.92 -19.74 -15.85
CA ASP A 238 13.01 -20.82 -14.88
C ASP A 238 11.72 -21.06 -14.09
N LYS A 239 11.55 -22.29 -13.60
CA LYS A 239 10.39 -22.68 -12.78
C LYS A 239 10.78 -23.41 -11.52
N LEU A 240 10.37 -22.85 -10.37
CA LEU A 240 10.38 -23.54 -9.09
C LEU A 240 8.94 -23.88 -8.67
N LEU A 241 8.62 -25.18 -8.67
CA LEU A 241 7.31 -25.71 -8.31
C LEU A 241 7.40 -26.49 -7.00
N VAL A 242 6.93 -25.89 -5.90
CA VAL A 242 6.74 -26.59 -4.63
C VAL A 242 5.30 -27.12 -4.57
N THR A 243 5.14 -28.38 -4.95
CA THR A 243 3.88 -29.00 -5.38
C THR A 243 3.01 -29.57 -4.25
N SER A 244 3.50 -29.60 -3.01
CA SER A 244 2.74 -30.06 -1.84
C SER A 244 3.13 -29.27 -0.58
N HIS A 245 2.72 -29.72 0.60
CA HIS A 245 3.24 -29.22 1.87
C HIS A 245 3.73 -30.35 2.78
N SER A 246 4.49 -30.01 3.82
CA SER A 246 5.15 -30.97 4.72
C SER A 246 4.26 -32.15 5.17
N ALA A 247 3.00 -31.90 5.55
CA ALA A 247 2.10 -32.96 6.03
C ALA A 247 1.67 -33.97 4.93
N ASP A 248 1.63 -33.58 3.66
CA ASP A 248 1.36 -34.49 2.54
C ASP A 248 2.52 -35.49 2.37
N GLN A 249 3.71 -35.06 2.81
CA GLN A 249 4.94 -35.83 2.80
C GLN A 249 5.20 -36.57 4.13
N ASN A 250 4.17 -36.69 4.98
CA ASN A 250 4.22 -37.28 6.32
C ASN A 250 5.21 -36.58 7.28
N VAL A 251 5.44 -35.29 7.10
CA VAL A 251 6.29 -34.44 7.96
C VAL A 251 5.43 -33.38 8.64
N TRP A 252 5.11 -33.58 9.92
CA TRP A 252 4.27 -32.65 10.68
C TRP A 252 4.42 -32.83 12.20
N GLN A 253 4.12 -31.77 12.96
CA GLN A 253 4.10 -31.82 14.42
C GLN A 253 2.90 -31.07 14.98
N ARG A 254 2.30 -31.65 16.02
CA ARG A 254 1.18 -31.02 16.72
C ARG A 254 1.58 -29.65 17.28
N GLY A 255 0.80 -28.62 16.95
CA GLY A 255 1.04 -27.24 17.38
C GLY A 255 1.81 -26.38 16.38
N TYR A 256 2.33 -26.98 15.31
CA TYR A 256 3.04 -26.29 14.23
C TYR A 256 2.18 -26.24 12.97
N GLY A 257 2.27 -25.14 12.22
CA GLY A 257 1.56 -24.99 10.96
C GLY A 257 2.30 -25.71 9.84
N ASN A 258 1.59 -26.45 8.99
CA ASN A 258 2.21 -27.12 7.83
C ASN A 258 2.51 -26.10 6.72
N GLY A 259 3.68 -26.22 6.10
CA GLY A 259 4.14 -25.31 5.06
C GLY A 259 4.73 -26.06 3.88
N SER A 260 4.64 -25.41 2.71
CA SER A 260 5.45 -25.78 1.55
C SER A 260 6.89 -25.30 1.76
N LEU A 261 7.04 -24.08 2.28
CA LEU A 261 8.25 -23.59 2.93
C LEU A 261 8.06 -23.76 4.44
N TYR A 262 8.55 -24.87 4.98
CA TYR A 262 8.25 -25.33 6.32
C TYR A 262 9.31 -24.89 7.33
N TYR A 263 9.06 -23.75 7.98
CA TYR A 263 9.98 -23.11 8.93
C TYR A 263 11.37 -22.92 8.31
N THR A 264 11.38 -22.41 7.08
CA THR A 264 12.59 -22.23 6.27
C THR A 264 13.21 -20.85 6.49
N ASN A 265 14.49 -20.75 6.12
CA ASN A 265 15.21 -19.50 5.92
C ASN A 265 15.88 -19.56 4.54
N ALA A 266 15.08 -19.85 3.52
CA ALA A 266 15.57 -20.22 2.20
C ALA A 266 15.91 -19.00 1.35
N LYS A 267 16.98 -19.06 0.55
CA LYS A 267 17.20 -18.17 -0.59
C LYS A 267 16.73 -18.88 -1.86
N ILE A 268 15.85 -18.24 -2.61
CA ILE A 268 15.43 -18.67 -3.94
C ILE A 268 15.77 -17.52 -4.86
N ASP A 269 16.79 -17.67 -5.67
CA ASP A 269 17.24 -16.69 -6.66
C ASP A 269 16.89 -17.24 -8.04
N MET A 270 15.90 -16.62 -8.67
CA MET A 270 15.42 -17.01 -10.00
C MET A 270 16.20 -16.31 -11.12
N GLY A 271 17.02 -15.30 -10.78
CA GLY A 271 17.78 -14.50 -11.74
C GLY A 271 16.94 -13.89 -12.87
N GLU A 272 17.53 -13.74 -14.07
CA GLU A 272 16.95 -12.96 -15.17
C GLU A 272 16.07 -13.82 -16.09
N GLY A 273 14.91 -13.33 -16.53
CA GLY A 273 13.98 -14.04 -17.42
C GLY A 273 12.55 -13.97 -16.92
N ASP A 274 11.59 -14.51 -17.68
CA ASP A 274 10.19 -14.59 -17.25
C ASP A 274 9.99 -15.83 -16.36
N ASN A 275 10.24 -15.72 -15.05
CA ASN A 275 10.30 -16.88 -14.15
C ASN A 275 8.97 -17.17 -13.43
N GLU A 276 8.79 -18.42 -13.00
CA GLU A 276 7.64 -18.84 -12.18
C GLU A 276 8.06 -19.54 -10.88
N VAL A 277 7.61 -18.99 -9.75
CA VAL A 277 7.65 -19.66 -8.45
C VAL A 277 6.23 -20.00 -8.01
N SER A 278 5.93 -21.29 -7.87
CA SER A 278 4.62 -21.79 -7.45
C SER A 278 4.72 -22.57 -6.16
N ILE A 279 4.14 -22.03 -5.09
CA ILE A 279 4.12 -22.60 -3.75
C ILE A 279 2.71 -23.12 -3.44
N TYR A 280 2.57 -24.43 -3.26
CA TYR A 280 1.26 -25.08 -3.09
C TYR A 280 0.46 -24.57 -1.88
N HIS A 281 1.11 -24.26 -0.75
CA HIS A 281 0.44 -23.89 0.50
C HIS A 281 1.13 -22.73 1.23
N ASN A 282 1.44 -22.88 2.52
CA ASN A 282 1.97 -21.78 3.34
C ASN A 282 3.48 -21.60 3.16
N ILE A 283 3.92 -20.34 3.29
CA ILE A 283 5.31 -19.97 3.56
C ILE A 283 5.43 -19.62 5.04
N ILE A 284 6.31 -20.31 5.76
CA ILE A 284 6.55 -20.08 7.19
C ILE A 284 8.05 -19.87 7.39
N ALA A 285 8.45 -18.66 7.77
CA ALA A 285 9.84 -18.37 8.08
C ALA A 285 10.25 -18.92 9.46
N GLY A 286 11.38 -19.62 9.51
CA GLY A 286 12.02 -20.10 10.73
C GLY A 286 12.78 -19.00 11.47
N ALA A 287 13.00 -19.17 12.77
CA ALA A 287 13.63 -18.17 13.63
C ALA A 287 15.17 -18.24 13.66
N GLU A 288 15.83 -17.99 12.52
CA GLU A 288 17.30 -17.98 12.40
C GLU A 288 17.91 -16.57 12.45
N ASP A 289 19.14 -16.46 12.97
CA ASP A 289 19.87 -15.19 13.10
C ASP A 289 20.37 -14.63 11.77
N GLY A 290 20.92 -15.49 10.91
CA GLY A 290 21.68 -15.08 9.74
C GLY A 290 20.87 -14.93 8.46
N SER A 291 19.60 -15.35 8.45
CA SER A 291 18.80 -15.47 7.24
C SER A 291 17.29 -15.46 7.53
N GLY A 292 16.52 -15.16 6.49
CA GLY A 292 15.08 -15.34 6.42
C GLY A 292 14.72 -16.04 5.12
N ASN A 293 13.44 -16.17 4.82
CA ASN A 293 13.04 -16.49 3.46
C ASN A 293 13.31 -15.27 2.57
N TYR A 294 14.03 -15.49 1.47
CA TYR A 294 14.34 -14.50 0.46
C TYR A 294 14.04 -15.10 -0.91
N ILE A 295 13.02 -14.58 -1.59
CA ILE A 295 12.71 -14.93 -2.98
C ILE A 295 13.11 -13.73 -3.82
N ARG A 296 14.03 -13.92 -4.75
CA ARG A 296 14.55 -12.90 -5.65
C ARG A 296 14.22 -13.27 -7.08
N PHE A 297 13.68 -12.32 -7.79
CA PHE A 297 13.57 -12.28 -9.24
C PHE A 297 14.53 -11.21 -9.79
N GLY A 298 14.90 -11.33 -11.06
CA GLY A 298 15.77 -10.42 -11.79
C GLY A 298 14.97 -9.44 -12.64
N SER A 299 15.36 -9.24 -13.90
CA SER A 299 14.47 -8.62 -14.88
C SER A 299 13.58 -9.67 -15.55
N GLY A 300 12.35 -9.30 -15.87
CA GLY A 300 11.40 -10.19 -16.55
C GLY A 300 9.96 -9.91 -16.14
N ASN A 301 9.01 -10.66 -16.65
CA ASN A 301 7.63 -10.62 -16.18
C ASN A 301 7.41 -11.84 -15.29
N ASP A 302 7.80 -11.70 -14.03
CA ASP A 302 7.87 -12.83 -13.13
C ASP A 302 6.53 -13.15 -12.47
N LYS A 303 6.38 -14.40 -12.03
CA LYS A 303 5.15 -14.88 -11.42
C LYS A 303 5.42 -15.61 -10.11
N LEU A 304 4.80 -15.12 -9.04
CA LEU A 304 4.77 -15.79 -7.74
C LEU A 304 3.34 -16.19 -7.36
N THR A 305 3.10 -17.48 -7.14
CA THR A 305 1.84 -17.98 -6.59
C THR A 305 2.07 -18.66 -5.24
N VAL A 306 1.26 -18.32 -4.23
CA VAL A 306 1.25 -18.96 -2.91
C VAL A 306 -0.17 -19.42 -2.59
N GLY A 307 -0.37 -20.73 -2.48
CA GLY A 307 -1.69 -21.32 -2.28
C GLY A 307 -2.26 -21.15 -0.87
N GLY A 308 -1.43 -20.80 0.11
CA GLY A 308 -1.79 -20.54 1.51
C GLY A 308 -1.49 -19.12 1.96
N TYR A 309 -1.08 -18.96 3.23
CA TYR A 309 -0.66 -17.68 3.81
C TYR A 309 0.85 -17.59 4.00
N ILE A 310 1.35 -16.37 4.18
CA ILE A 310 2.75 -16.11 4.57
C ILE A 310 2.78 -15.74 6.06
N ARG A 311 3.69 -16.38 6.81
CA ARG A 311 3.83 -16.22 8.26
C ARG A 311 5.29 -16.23 8.71
N SER A 312 5.54 -15.65 9.87
CA SER A 312 6.81 -15.80 10.61
C SER A 312 6.62 -16.64 11.87
N GLU A 313 7.60 -17.46 12.20
CA GLU A 313 7.70 -18.05 13.54
C GLU A 313 7.85 -16.95 14.60
N LEU A 314 7.28 -17.19 15.78
CA LEU A 314 7.52 -16.38 16.98
C LEU A 314 9.02 -16.26 17.23
N SER A 315 9.50 -15.02 17.36
CA SER A 315 10.87 -14.73 17.72
C SER A 315 10.91 -13.73 18.87
N ASP A 316 11.93 -13.86 19.72
CA ASP A 316 12.27 -12.94 20.79
C ASP A 316 13.07 -11.72 20.32
N THR A 317 13.45 -11.69 19.03
CA THR A 317 14.29 -10.65 18.43
C THR A 317 13.75 -10.20 17.08
N LYS A 318 14.09 -8.96 16.70
CA LYS A 318 13.55 -8.31 15.48
C LYS A 318 14.17 -8.79 14.17
N HIS A 319 15.35 -9.40 14.20
CA HIS A 319 16.10 -9.78 13.00
C HIS A 319 15.90 -11.23 12.52
N ARG A 320 15.03 -12.02 13.17
CA ARG A 320 14.77 -13.43 12.81
C ARG A 320 13.41 -13.63 12.17
N SER A 321 13.22 -14.70 11.40
CA SER A 321 11.93 -15.08 10.79
C SER A 321 11.39 -14.07 9.78
N SER A 322 12.24 -13.41 8.98
CA SER A 322 11.78 -12.52 7.92
C SER A 322 11.32 -13.29 6.68
N ASN A 323 10.37 -12.71 5.95
CA ASN A 323 10.03 -13.08 4.58
C ASN A 323 10.26 -11.85 3.70
N ILE A 324 11.16 -11.97 2.73
CA ILE A 324 11.53 -10.90 1.80
C ILE A 324 11.29 -11.42 0.39
N ILE A 325 10.59 -10.64 -0.42
CA ILE A 325 10.36 -10.90 -1.83
C ILE A 325 10.88 -9.68 -2.59
N ASP A 326 11.84 -9.91 -3.48
CA ASP A 326 12.36 -8.94 -4.42
C ASP A 326 11.89 -9.34 -5.81
N LEU A 327 10.94 -8.58 -6.35
CA LEU A 327 10.35 -8.83 -7.66
C LEU A 327 11.25 -8.36 -8.81
N GLY A 328 12.23 -7.51 -8.51
CA GLY A 328 13.11 -6.98 -9.55
C GLY A 328 12.35 -6.08 -10.54
N GLY A 329 12.71 -6.16 -11.81
CA GLY A 329 12.19 -5.28 -12.86
C GLY A 329 11.31 -5.98 -13.87
N GLY A 330 10.47 -5.22 -14.58
CA GLY A 330 9.46 -5.72 -15.52
C GLY A 330 8.02 -5.63 -15.00
N HIS A 331 7.15 -6.57 -15.42
CA HIS A 331 5.73 -6.59 -15.03
C HIS A 331 5.36 -7.87 -14.30
N ASP A 332 5.48 -7.83 -12.97
CA ASP A 332 5.38 -9.02 -12.12
C ASP A 332 3.96 -9.29 -11.64
N THR A 333 3.62 -10.56 -11.45
CA THR A 333 2.33 -10.98 -10.91
C THR A 333 2.53 -11.79 -9.63
N VAL A 334 1.94 -11.33 -8.53
CA VAL A 334 1.94 -12.03 -7.25
C VAL A 334 0.52 -12.37 -6.81
N GLN A 335 0.26 -13.65 -6.58
CA GLN A 335 -0.99 -14.12 -6.00
C GLN A 335 -0.76 -14.93 -4.73
N VAL A 336 -1.20 -14.40 -3.60
CA VAL A 336 -1.27 -15.14 -2.32
C VAL A 336 -2.74 -15.45 -2.05
N LYS A 337 -3.16 -16.71 -2.20
CA LYS A 337 -4.57 -17.12 -2.00
C LYS A 337 -5.06 -16.86 -0.57
N GLY A 338 -4.18 -17.01 0.41
CA GLY A 338 -4.39 -16.55 1.77
C GLY A 338 -4.11 -15.06 1.90
N GLY A 339 -3.35 -14.69 2.92
CA GLY A 339 -2.90 -13.33 3.10
C GLY A 339 -1.60 -13.29 3.88
N LEU A 340 -1.31 -12.14 4.46
CA LEU A 340 -0.19 -11.96 5.37
C LEU A 340 -0.70 -12.14 6.80
N TYR A 341 -0.18 -13.13 7.52
CA TYR A 341 -0.69 -13.51 8.83
C TYR A 341 -0.64 -12.32 9.82
N LYS A 342 -1.74 -12.02 10.50
CA LYS A 342 -1.95 -10.77 11.28
C LYS A 342 -1.34 -10.78 12.70
N ASP A 343 -0.35 -11.63 12.97
CA ASP A 343 0.30 -11.62 14.29
C ASP A 343 1.45 -10.61 14.33
N ASN A 344 1.83 -10.20 15.54
CA ASN A 344 2.94 -9.27 15.76
C ASN A 344 4.32 -9.95 15.54
N ASN A 345 4.37 -11.13 14.91
CA ASN A 345 5.64 -11.81 14.61
C ASN A 345 6.00 -11.68 13.15
N LEU A 346 4.98 -11.56 12.27
CA LEU A 346 5.18 -11.44 10.84
C LEU A 346 6.09 -10.24 10.54
N LYS A 347 7.20 -10.52 9.85
CA LYS A 347 8.09 -9.54 9.25
C LYS A 347 8.14 -9.83 7.76
N PHE A 348 7.58 -8.92 6.98
CA PHE A 348 7.38 -9.12 5.56
C PHE A 348 7.81 -7.88 4.78
N LEU A 349 8.56 -8.08 3.70
CA LEU A 349 8.90 -7.05 2.74
C LEU A 349 8.64 -7.59 1.34
N MET A 350 7.96 -6.80 0.51
CA MET A 350 7.96 -6.97 -0.94
C MET A 350 8.55 -5.72 -1.59
N VAL A 351 9.42 -5.89 -2.58
CA VAL A 351 10.07 -4.80 -3.33
C VAL A 351 9.90 -5.05 -4.81
N SER A 352 9.66 -3.99 -5.58
CA SER A 352 9.69 -3.99 -7.06
C SER A 352 10.44 -2.75 -7.57
N ASP A 353 10.94 -2.82 -8.80
CA ASP A 353 11.65 -1.76 -9.53
C ASP A 353 10.73 -1.07 -10.54
N ASP A 354 9.78 -1.82 -11.12
CA ASP A 354 8.89 -1.37 -12.19
C ASP A 354 7.41 -1.58 -11.82
N SER A 355 6.62 -2.30 -12.62
CA SER A 355 5.17 -2.48 -12.42
C SER A 355 4.85 -3.85 -11.85
N SER A 356 3.86 -3.94 -10.98
CA SER A 356 3.45 -5.22 -10.39
C SER A 356 1.96 -5.31 -10.10
N GLU A 357 1.38 -6.49 -10.35
CA GLU A 357 0.03 -6.87 -9.94
C GLU A 357 0.08 -7.82 -8.74
N VAL A 358 -0.32 -7.34 -7.57
CA VAL A 358 -0.25 -8.08 -6.31
C VAL A 358 -1.66 -8.30 -5.73
N THR A 359 -2.05 -9.55 -5.52
CA THR A 359 -3.32 -9.91 -4.91
C THR A 359 -3.15 -10.79 -3.67
N PHE A 360 -3.73 -10.36 -2.55
CA PHE A 360 -3.94 -11.15 -1.35
C PHE A 360 -5.42 -11.55 -1.25
N GLY A 361 -5.70 -12.85 -1.24
CA GLY A 361 -7.04 -13.41 -1.14
C GLY A 361 -7.69 -13.27 0.25
N ASN A 362 -6.94 -12.80 1.25
CA ASN A 362 -7.39 -12.57 2.62
C ASN A 362 -6.61 -11.39 3.24
N SER A 363 -6.81 -11.20 4.53
CA SER A 363 -6.28 -10.08 5.30
C SER A 363 -4.74 -10.04 5.32
N ILE A 364 -4.20 -8.83 5.42
CA ILE A 364 -2.78 -8.57 5.66
C ILE A 364 -2.57 -7.93 7.04
N GLY A 365 -1.36 -8.05 7.59
CA GLY A 365 -1.04 -7.39 8.85
C GLY A 365 0.40 -7.60 9.31
N GLY A 366 0.62 -7.49 10.62
CA GLY A 366 1.95 -7.63 11.22
C GLY A 366 2.89 -6.50 10.79
N TYR A 367 4.20 -6.74 10.83
CA TYR A 367 5.22 -5.80 10.36
C TYR A 367 5.50 -6.01 8.87
N SER A 368 4.46 -5.85 8.06
CA SER A 368 4.52 -5.96 6.61
C SER A 368 4.77 -4.63 5.94
N SER A 369 5.54 -4.63 4.87
CA SER A 369 5.75 -3.46 4.02
C SER A 369 5.91 -3.84 2.56
N MET A 370 5.55 -2.90 1.70
CA MET A 370 5.55 -3.02 0.26
C MET A 370 6.22 -1.77 -0.30
N LEU A 371 7.30 -1.93 -1.06
CA LEU A 371 8.08 -0.85 -1.68
C LEU A 371 8.09 -1.08 -3.20
N MET A 372 7.08 -0.56 -3.90
CA MET A 372 6.86 -0.85 -5.33
C MET A 372 7.55 0.16 -6.25
N GLY A 373 7.57 -0.11 -7.55
CA GLY A 373 8.51 0.51 -8.48
C GLY A 373 8.09 1.87 -9.00
N ASN A 374 8.55 2.21 -10.21
CA ASN A 374 8.06 3.39 -10.94
C ASN A 374 6.98 3.04 -11.98
N GLY A 375 6.61 1.76 -12.09
CA GLY A 375 5.57 1.29 -13.00
C GLY A 375 4.18 1.43 -12.40
N ALA A 376 3.15 1.16 -13.19
CA ALA A 376 1.79 1.12 -12.67
C ALA A 376 1.60 -0.10 -11.78
N ASP A 377 1.51 0.11 -10.46
CA ASP A 377 1.37 -0.93 -9.47
C ASP A 377 -0.08 -1.10 -9.01
N THR A 378 -0.54 -2.35 -8.93
CA THR A 378 -1.86 -2.69 -8.41
C THR A 378 -1.73 -3.63 -7.21
N VAL A 379 -2.22 -3.20 -6.05
CA VAL A 379 -2.28 -4.02 -4.82
C VAL A 379 -3.73 -4.21 -4.39
N VAL A 380 -4.18 -5.46 -4.35
CA VAL A 380 -5.53 -5.86 -3.93
C VAL A 380 -5.47 -6.75 -2.69
N VAL A 381 -6.25 -6.39 -1.66
CA VAL A 381 -6.42 -7.17 -0.43
C VAL A 381 -7.91 -7.47 -0.21
N ASN A 382 -8.27 -8.74 -0.35
CA ASN A 382 -9.64 -9.24 -0.17
C ASN A 382 -9.97 -9.53 1.31
N GLY A 383 -9.57 -8.63 2.21
CA GLY A 383 -9.69 -8.79 3.66
C GLY A 383 -9.33 -7.52 4.43
N ASN A 384 -9.05 -7.65 5.72
CA ASN A 384 -8.61 -6.53 6.55
C ASN A 384 -7.12 -6.21 6.34
N ALA A 385 -6.70 -5.00 6.66
CA ALA A 385 -5.30 -4.63 6.81
C ALA A 385 -5.03 -4.08 8.22
N GLU A 386 -4.26 -4.81 9.01
CA GLU A 386 -3.96 -4.49 10.42
C GLU A 386 -2.46 -4.46 10.66
N PHE A 387 -1.84 -3.28 10.50
CA PHE A 387 -0.39 -3.13 10.61
C PHE A 387 0.09 -3.02 12.07
N GLY A 388 1.25 -3.61 12.34
CA GLY A 388 1.97 -3.44 13.59
C GLY A 388 2.35 -1.97 13.83
N SER A 389 2.48 -1.58 15.10
CA SER A 389 2.83 -0.20 15.47
C SER A 389 3.75 -0.12 16.68
N ASP A 390 4.44 -1.21 17.02
CA ASP A 390 5.44 -1.18 18.08
C ASP A 390 6.73 -0.58 17.51
N PRO A 391 7.19 0.57 18.01
CA PRO A 391 8.40 1.22 17.52
C PRO A 391 9.65 0.35 17.63
N TYR A 392 9.64 -0.70 18.47
CA TYR A 392 10.71 -1.67 18.54
C TYR A 392 11.01 -2.34 17.19
N TYR A 393 9.97 -2.52 16.35
CA TYR A 393 10.08 -3.19 15.06
C TYR A 393 10.15 -2.23 13.85
N ASP A 394 10.09 -0.91 14.03
CA ASP A 394 10.12 0.06 12.92
C ASP A 394 11.35 -0.05 12.01
N ASN A 395 12.44 -0.64 12.51
CA ASN A 395 13.69 -0.79 11.80
C ASN A 395 14.16 -2.26 11.66
N TRP A 396 13.24 -3.24 11.78
CA TRP A 396 13.59 -4.67 11.81
C TRP A 396 14.48 -5.11 10.64
N LEU A 397 14.28 -4.49 9.47
CA LEU A 397 14.98 -4.83 8.22
C LEU A 397 16.47 -4.51 8.26
N ASN A 398 16.86 -3.36 8.83
CA ASN A 398 18.27 -3.02 8.99
C ASN A 398 18.96 -3.98 9.97
N ASP A 399 18.24 -4.50 10.98
CA ASP A 399 18.79 -5.51 11.88
C ASP A 399 18.93 -6.88 11.21
N VAL A 400 17.99 -7.28 10.35
CA VAL A 400 18.13 -8.49 9.50
C VAL A 400 19.40 -8.39 8.66
N PHE A 401 19.60 -7.28 7.97
CA PHE A 401 20.79 -7.09 7.12
C PHE A 401 22.08 -7.02 7.92
N ALA A 402 22.09 -6.30 9.05
CA ALA A 402 23.26 -6.22 9.92
C ALA A 402 23.62 -7.59 10.49
N LYS A 403 22.63 -8.38 10.92
CA LYS A 403 22.88 -9.70 11.48
C LYS A 403 23.33 -10.70 10.42
N ASN A 404 22.76 -10.65 9.21
CA ASN A 404 23.25 -11.44 8.09
C ASN A 404 24.74 -11.15 7.81
N VAL A 405 25.15 -9.88 7.76
CA VAL A 405 26.55 -9.49 7.57
C VAL A 405 27.44 -9.96 8.71
N GLU A 406 26.97 -9.94 9.96
CA GLU A 406 27.69 -10.46 11.11
C GLU A 406 27.94 -11.96 10.99
N VAL A 407 26.89 -12.75 10.75
CA VAL A 407 26.95 -14.22 10.65
C VAL A 407 27.77 -14.65 9.42
N GLY A 408 27.64 -13.93 8.31
CA GLY A 408 28.39 -14.18 7.07
C GLY A 408 29.91 -14.07 7.22
N LYS A 409 30.43 -13.38 8.26
CA LYS A 409 31.89 -13.32 8.50
C LYS A 409 32.49 -14.68 8.87
N THR A 410 31.68 -15.58 9.42
CA THR A 410 32.12 -16.89 9.93
C THR A 410 31.41 -18.06 9.27
N ASN A 411 30.48 -17.83 8.34
CA ASN A 411 29.77 -18.90 7.64
C ASN A 411 29.44 -18.48 6.20
N ALA A 412 30.05 -19.17 5.23
CA ALA A 412 29.91 -18.89 3.79
C ALA A 412 28.49 -19.09 3.25
N MET A 413 27.62 -19.85 3.94
CA MET A 413 26.22 -19.95 3.54
C MET A 413 25.55 -18.58 3.57
N TYR A 414 25.92 -17.71 4.51
CA TYR A 414 25.26 -16.42 4.71
C TYR A 414 25.96 -15.25 4.00
N GLN A 415 27.11 -15.50 3.36
CA GLN A 415 27.80 -14.47 2.59
C GLN A 415 27.04 -14.14 1.31
N GLY A 416 26.79 -12.84 1.10
CA GLY A 416 26.04 -12.39 -0.08
C GLY A 416 24.62 -12.93 -0.14
N PHE A 417 24.06 -13.39 0.99
CA PHE A 417 22.70 -13.94 1.03
C PHE A 417 21.69 -12.91 0.52
N TYR A 418 21.81 -11.67 1.01
CA TYR A 418 21.20 -10.49 0.42
C TYR A 418 22.27 -9.67 -0.30
N GLU A 419 21.99 -9.31 -1.54
CA GLU A 419 22.84 -8.55 -2.45
C GLU A 419 23.14 -7.17 -1.84
N THR A 420 24.37 -6.69 -2.02
CA THR A 420 24.78 -5.38 -1.50
C THR A 420 23.91 -4.26 -2.09
N GLU A 421 23.62 -4.34 -3.38
CA GLU A 421 22.80 -3.35 -4.09
C GLU A 421 21.34 -3.39 -3.60
N PHE A 422 20.76 -4.58 -3.41
CA PHE A 422 19.43 -4.74 -2.83
C PHE A 422 19.33 -4.11 -1.44
N LYS A 423 20.28 -4.42 -0.54
CA LYS A 423 20.31 -3.82 0.80
C LYS A 423 20.39 -2.31 0.75
N GLN A 424 21.24 -1.76 -0.13
CA GLN A 424 21.40 -0.31 -0.29
C GLN A 424 20.09 0.33 -0.77
N LYS A 425 19.52 -0.16 -1.87
CA LYS A 425 18.24 0.30 -2.44
C LYS A 425 17.13 0.30 -1.38
N VAL A 426 16.99 -0.80 -0.66
CA VAL A 426 15.97 -0.94 0.38
C VAL A 426 16.21 0.03 1.53
N SER A 427 17.44 0.15 2.05
CA SER A 427 17.77 1.09 3.12
C SER A 427 17.55 2.55 2.71
N GLU A 428 17.87 2.93 1.47
CA GLU A 428 17.63 4.27 0.93
C GLU A 428 16.13 4.57 0.83
N ARG A 429 15.35 3.64 0.27
CA ARG A 429 13.89 3.77 0.19
C ARG A 429 13.25 3.79 1.58
N TRP A 430 13.78 3.03 2.53
CA TRP A 430 13.35 3.04 3.93
C TRP A 430 13.67 4.33 4.67
N ALA A 431 14.83 4.93 4.42
CA ALA A 431 15.22 6.20 5.02
C ALA A 431 14.55 7.41 4.35
N SER A 432 14.08 7.27 3.10
CA SER A 432 13.50 8.37 2.31
C SER A 432 12.28 9.02 2.97
N ALA A 433 11.61 8.30 3.85
CA ALA A 433 10.54 8.81 4.68
C ALA A 433 10.71 8.25 6.09
N ASN A 434 10.69 9.10 7.13
CA ASN A 434 10.74 8.67 8.52
C ASN A 434 9.38 8.07 8.95
N ILE A 435 8.95 7.06 8.21
CA ILE A 435 7.67 6.37 8.28
C ILE A 435 7.99 4.89 8.54
N GLY A 436 7.29 4.28 9.49
CA GLY A 436 7.44 2.85 9.80
C GLY A 436 6.88 1.97 8.69
N GLN A 437 6.12 0.93 9.08
CA GLN A 437 5.52 0.01 8.12
C GLN A 437 4.58 0.74 7.16
N ARG A 438 4.67 0.40 5.87
CA ARG A 438 3.97 1.14 4.82
C ARG A 438 3.69 0.31 3.57
N ILE A 439 2.70 0.77 2.80
CA ILE A 439 2.55 0.45 1.39
C ILE A 439 2.98 1.70 0.63
N ASP A 440 4.17 1.64 0.03
CA ASP A 440 4.77 2.70 -0.79
C ASP A 440 4.72 2.22 -2.23
N LEU A 441 3.82 2.80 -3.04
CA LEU A 441 3.62 2.40 -4.43
C LEU A 441 4.54 3.15 -5.40
N GLY A 442 5.43 4.01 -4.91
CA GLY A 442 6.49 4.58 -5.74
C GLY A 442 6.00 5.66 -6.70
N ASN A 443 6.35 5.57 -7.97
CA ASN A 443 5.80 6.44 -9.04
C ASN A 443 4.94 5.56 -9.97
N GLY A 444 4.28 6.14 -10.97
CA GLY A 444 3.35 5.41 -11.83
C GLY A 444 1.89 5.55 -11.38
N GLU A 445 0.95 5.24 -12.27
CA GLU A 445 -0.47 5.33 -11.94
C GLU A 445 -0.90 4.13 -11.09
N ASN A 446 -0.89 4.27 -9.77
CA ASN A 446 -1.02 3.13 -8.88
C ASN A 446 -2.45 2.93 -8.34
N THR A 447 -2.76 1.68 -7.99
CA THR A 447 -4.05 1.31 -7.40
C THR A 447 -3.84 0.50 -6.12
N LEU A 448 -4.43 0.95 -5.01
CA LEU A 448 -4.58 0.18 -3.78
C LEU A 448 -6.07 -0.08 -3.48
N SER A 449 -6.46 -1.34 -3.36
CA SER A 449 -7.82 -1.73 -2.98
C SER A 449 -7.82 -2.68 -1.79
N ILE A 450 -8.42 -2.27 -0.66
CA ILE A 450 -8.59 -3.10 0.54
C ILE A 450 -10.06 -3.17 0.90
N THR A 451 -10.68 -4.34 0.75
CA THR A 451 -12.14 -4.49 0.93
C THR A 451 -12.60 -4.50 2.39
N GLY A 452 -11.73 -4.91 3.31
CA GLY A 452 -12.02 -4.99 4.74
C GLY A 452 -11.66 -3.73 5.52
N SER A 453 -11.59 -3.84 6.85
CA SER A 453 -11.16 -2.72 7.70
C SER A 453 -9.65 -2.49 7.62
N VAL A 454 -9.24 -1.23 7.63
CA VAL A 454 -7.85 -0.79 7.56
C VAL A 454 -7.48 -0.07 8.84
N SER A 455 -6.33 -0.43 9.43
CA SER A 455 -5.80 0.26 10.59
C SER A 455 -4.29 0.44 10.48
N LYS A 456 -3.80 1.62 10.87
CA LYS A 456 -2.36 1.94 10.95
C LYS A 456 -1.63 1.82 9.63
N LEU A 457 -2.34 1.98 8.51
CA LEU A 457 -1.72 2.02 7.19
C LEU A 457 -1.00 3.35 7.01
N ASN A 458 0.26 3.27 6.63
CA ASN A 458 0.97 4.38 6.00
C ASN A 458 1.01 4.11 4.50
N TYR A 459 0.37 4.97 3.71
CA TYR A 459 0.31 4.89 2.26
C TYR A 459 1.11 6.01 1.59
N ARG A 460 1.86 5.70 0.54
CA ARG A 460 2.55 6.67 -0.32
C ARG A 460 2.25 6.39 -1.79
N GLY A 461 1.80 7.41 -2.51
CA GLY A 461 1.31 7.33 -3.89
C GLY A 461 2.37 7.60 -4.95
N GLY A 462 2.96 8.80 -4.96
CA GLY A 462 4.03 9.14 -5.91
C GLY A 462 3.95 10.54 -6.48
N VAL A 463 4.22 10.69 -7.78
CA VAL A 463 4.03 11.95 -8.53
C VAL A 463 2.93 11.86 -9.59
N ASP A 464 2.42 10.66 -9.83
CA ASP A 464 1.45 10.34 -10.88
C ASP A 464 0.04 10.16 -10.27
N ASN A 465 -0.96 9.79 -11.08
CA ASN A 465 -2.33 9.69 -10.60
C ASN A 465 -2.56 8.37 -9.83
N ASP A 466 -2.86 8.46 -8.54
CA ASP A 466 -3.11 7.27 -7.73
C ASP A 466 -4.58 7.10 -7.33
N THR A 467 -5.02 5.84 -7.21
CA THR A 467 -6.35 5.46 -6.73
C THR A 467 -6.27 4.55 -5.50
N VAL A 468 -6.83 5.01 -4.39
CA VAL A 468 -6.88 4.26 -3.13
C VAL A 468 -8.34 4.04 -2.71
N THR A 469 -8.76 2.78 -2.61
CA THR A 469 -10.11 2.39 -2.16
C THR A 469 -10.04 1.47 -0.95
N LEU A 470 -10.56 1.93 0.19
CA LEU A 470 -10.49 1.23 1.47
C LEU A 470 -11.86 1.05 2.11
N GLY A 471 -12.02 0.04 2.97
CA GLY A 471 -13.18 -0.07 3.86
C GLY A 471 -13.15 0.92 5.03
N ALA A 472 -13.64 0.49 6.20
CA ALA A 472 -13.56 1.30 7.43
C ALA A 472 -12.10 1.52 7.81
N THR A 473 -11.68 2.77 8.01
CA THR A 473 -10.26 3.13 8.12
C THR A 473 -9.97 3.88 9.42
N SER A 474 -8.97 3.45 10.18
CA SER A 474 -8.54 4.14 11.40
C SER A 474 -7.03 4.31 11.51
N GLU A 475 -6.59 5.37 12.19
CA GLU A 475 -5.17 5.60 12.53
C GLU A 475 -4.22 5.54 11.32
N SER A 476 -4.71 5.90 10.14
CA SER A 476 -3.98 5.74 8.88
C SER A 476 -3.50 7.09 8.34
N ARG A 477 -2.45 7.06 7.52
CA ARG A 477 -1.80 8.22 6.92
C ARG A 477 -1.63 8.01 5.42
N PHE A 478 -1.97 9.03 4.65
CA PHE A 478 -1.94 9.04 3.19
C PHE A 478 -1.09 10.21 2.73
N TRP A 479 0.02 9.90 2.07
CA TRP A 479 0.84 10.84 1.33
C TRP A 479 0.65 10.52 -0.15
N MET A 480 -0.39 11.09 -0.75
CA MET A 480 -0.71 10.82 -2.16
C MET A 480 0.41 11.33 -3.07
N GLY A 481 0.97 12.49 -2.73
CA GLY A 481 2.08 13.09 -3.50
C GLY A 481 1.52 13.99 -4.59
N ASP A 482 2.18 14.12 -5.74
CA ASP A 482 1.62 14.93 -6.83
C ASP A 482 0.58 14.12 -7.63
N GLY A 483 0.00 14.70 -8.70
CA GLY A 483 -0.95 14.02 -9.57
C GLY A 483 -2.43 14.24 -9.19
N THR A 484 -3.33 13.70 -10.00
CA THR A 484 -4.79 13.75 -9.77
C THR A 484 -5.20 12.52 -8.98
N ASN A 485 -5.23 12.64 -7.65
CA ASN A 485 -5.37 11.47 -6.78
C ASN A 485 -6.81 11.23 -6.35
N THR A 486 -7.16 9.96 -6.12
CA THR A 486 -8.47 9.56 -5.59
C THR A 486 -8.33 8.74 -4.32
N LEU A 487 -8.94 9.20 -3.23
CA LEU A 487 -9.10 8.44 -1.98
C LEU A 487 -10.58 8.18 -1.69
N LEU A 488 -10.96 6.90 -1.67
CA LEU A 488 -12.30 6.44 -1.28
C LEU A 488 -12.24 5.64 0.02
N LEU A 489 -12.85 6.17 1.08
CA LEU A 489 -13.09 5.46 2.34
C LEU A 489 -14.56 5.01 2.39
N GLY A 490 -14.78 3.70 2.29
CA GLY A 490 -16.10 3.10 2.09
C GLY A 490 -17.03 3.13 3.30
N SER A 491 -16.57 3.60 4.46
CA SER A 491 -17.35 3.63 5.71
C SER A 491 -16.81 4.70 6.67
N ASN A 492 -17.27 4.66 7.93
CA ASN A 492 -16.78 5.52 9.00
C ASN A 492 -15.25 5.41 9.15
N SER A 493 -14.62 6.56 9.37
CA SER A 493 -13.17 6.69 9.47
C SER A 493 -12.75 7.52 10.67
N SER A 494 -11.56 7.30 11.20
CA SER A 494 -11.08 8.02 12.40
C SER A 494 -9.57 8.20 12.42
N SER A 495 -9.09 9.31 12.99
CA SER A 495 -7.66 9.60 13.12
C SER A 495 -6.91 9.52 11.77
N ILE A 496 -7.51 10.03 10.70
CA ILE A 496 -6.96 10.03 9.34
C ILE A 496 -6.02 11.21 9.17
N GLY A 497 -4.84 10.99 8.59
CA GLY A 497 -4.01 12.06 8.06
C GLY A 497 -3.92 11.93 6.54
N TYR A 498 -4.29 12.97 5.81
CA TYR A 498 -4.20 13.03 4.36
C TYR A 498 -3.34 14.22 3.93
N SER A 499 -2.49 14.00 2.92
CA SER A 499 -1.67 14.99 2.25
C SER A 499 -1.72 14.77 0.74
N GLY A 500 -2.31 15.73 0.04
CA GLY A 500 -2.62 15.68 -1.40
C GLY A 500 -1.57 16.21 -2.37
N GLY A 501 -0.57 16.96 -1.88
CA GLY A 501 0.51 17.50 -2.73
C GLY A 501 0.01 18.50 -3.79
N THR A 502 0.31 18.26 -5.07
CA THR A 502 -0.15 19.09 -6.19
C THR A 502 -1.02 18.29 -7.15
N GLY A 503 -2.07 18.91 -7.71
CA GLY A 503 -2.96 18.27 -8.67
C GLY A 503 -4.43 18.33 -8.23
N THR A 504 -5.33 17.69 -8.97
CA THR A 504 -6.76 17.71 -8.62
C THR A 504 -7.12 16.46 -7.84
N ASP A 505 -7.26 16.59 -6.53
CA ASP A 505 -7.56 15.44 -5.68
C ASP A 505 -9.04 15.28 -5.39
N THR A 506 -9.48 14.03 -5.27
CA THR A 506 -10.84 13.66 -4.88
C THR A 506 -10.82 12.73 -3.68
N ILE A 507 -11.37 13.19 -2.56
CA ILE A 507 -11.52 12.44 -1.32
C ILE A 507 -13.01 12.21 -1.05
N THR A 508 -13.43 10.95 -1.00
CA THR A 508 -14.80 10.56 -0.64
C THR A 508 -14.80 9.67 0.59
N ILE A 509 -15.56 10.05 1.62
CA ILE A 509 -15.78 9.28 2.83
C ILE A 509 -17.27 8.94 2.91
N ASN A 510 -17.60 7.67 2.65
CA ASN A 510 -18.96 7.13 2.71
C ASN A 510 -19.39 6.81 4.16
N GLY A 511 -19.17 7.76 5.07
CA GLY A 511 -19.47 7.64 6.49
C GLY A 511 -19.14 8.91 7.24
N SER A 512 -19.04 8.80 8.56
CA SER A 512 -18.55 9.88 9.43
C SER A 512 -17.03 9.85 9.57
N VAL A 513 -16.42 11.00 9.82
CA VAL A 513 -15.00 11.15 10.17
C VAL A 513 -14.86 11.82 11.54
N ASN A 514 -13.94 11.30 12.38
CA ASN A 514 -13.73 11.81 13.73
C ASN A 514 -12.27 11.68 14.23
N ASN A 515 -12.05 11.95 15.52
CA ASN A 515 -10.79 11.76 16.24
C ASN A 515 -9.59 12.50 15.64
N ASN A 516 -9.70 13.83 15.47
CA ASN A 516 -8.57 14.66 15.03
C ASN A 516 -8.04 14.30 13.64
N SER A 517 -8.94 13.92 12.73
CA SER A 517 -8.57 13.70 11.33
C SER A 517 -8.15 15.03 10.68
N THR A 518 -7.15 14.98 9.80
CA THR A 518 -6.56 16.13 9.11
C THR A 518 -6.48 15.84 7.62
N PHE A 519 -7.04 16.74 6.80
CA PHE A 519 -6.99 16.67 5.35
C PHE A 519 -6.23 17.89 4.80
N ASN A 520 -4.93 17.74 4.60
CA ASN A 520 -4.17 18.71 3.81
C ASN A 520 -4.39 18.39 2.33
N ILE A 521 -5.23 19.20 1.67
CA ILE A 521 -5.62 18.97 0.27
C ILE A 521 -4.61 19.49 -0.74
N GLY A 522 -3.60 20.26 -0.30
CA GLY A 522 -2.54 20.71 -1.18
C GLY A 522 -2.99 21.80 -2.16
N SER A 523 -2.45 21.78 -3.37
CA SER A 523 -2.76 22.75 -4.44
C SER A 523 -3.40 22.06 -5.64
N GLY A 524 -4.19 22.80 -6.41
CA GLY A 524 -5.04 22.31 -7.50
C GLY A 524 -6.51 22.36 -7.09
N ASN A 525 -7.42 21.96 -7.99
CA ASN A 525 -8.86 22.01 -7.68
C ASN A 525 -9.25 20.71 -6.97
N ASN A 526 -9.46 20.73 -5.66
CA ASN A 526 -9.68 19.53 -4.85
C ASN A 526 -11.13 19.39 -4.41
N SER A 527 -11.54 18.15 -4.13
CA SER A 527 -12.87 17.87 -3.60
C SER A 527 -12.83 16.92 -2.40
N ILE A 528 -13.46 17.32 -1.31
CA ILE A 528 -13.75 16.47 -0.16
C ILE A 528 -15.25 16.29 -0.02
N LYS A 529 -15.70 15.04 0.03
CA LYS A 529 -17.08 14.68 0.31
C LYS A 529 -17.16 13.71 1.48
N ILE A 530 -17.78 14.15 2.58
CA ILE A 530 -18.08 13.33 3.76
C ILE A 530 -19.60 13.13 3.80
N THR A 531 -20.09 11.90 3.67
CA THR A 531 -21.55 11.66 3.65
C THR A 531 -22.20 11.72 5.03
N GLY A 532 -21.42 11.44 6.09
CA GLY A 532 -21.84 11.48 7.49
C GLY A 532 -21.40 12.74 8.24
N ASN A 533 -21.15 12.60 9.54
CA ASN A 533 -20.67 13.70 10.39
C ASN A 533 -19.15 13.90 10.23
N ALA A 534 -18.70 15.13 10.45
CA ALA A 534 -17.30 15.48 10.61
C ALA A 534 -17.10 16.11 12.00
N GLU A 535 -16.43 15.39 12.89
CA GLU A 535 -16.24 15.80 14.28
C GLU A 535 -14.74 15.98 14.57
N GLN A 536 -14.36 17.13 15.11
CA GLN A 536 -12.97 17.48 15.40
C GLN A 536 -12.04 17.27 14.19
N THR A 537 -12.50 17.59 12.99
CA THR A 537 -11.80 17.33 11.72
C THR A 537 -11.27 18.63 11.14
N TRP A 538 -10.02 18.61 10.67
CA TRP A 538 -9.39 19.70 9.95
C TRP A 538 -9.41 19.45 8.45
N ILE A 539 -9.80 20.45 7.67
CA ILE A 539 -9.81 20.41 6.21
C ILE A 539 -9.05 21.64 5.70
N GLY A 540 -8.01 21.40 4.93
CA GLY A 540 -7.10 22.44 4.48
C GLY A 540 -6.32 23.14 5.59
N VAL A 541 -6.23 22.50 6.76
CA VAL A 541 -5.49 23.03 7.90
C VAL A 541 -4.53 21.97 8.39
N SER A 542 -3.30 22.38 8.68
CA SER A 542 -2.37 21.50 9.39
C SER A 542 -2.64 21.50 10.89
N ASN A 543 -2.45 20.36 11.54
CA ASN A 543 -2.35 20.30 13.00
C ASN A 543 -0.95 20.70 13.52
N ASN A 544 -0.02 21.06 12.63
CA ASN A 544 1.30 21.59 12.92
C ASN A 544 1.43 23.04 12.38
N ASN A 545 2.46 23.79 12.76
CA ASN A 545 2.62 25.20 12.39
C ASN A 545 3.06 25.43 10.91
N GLU A 546 2.99 24.40 10.06
CA GLU A 546 3.34 24.51 8.66
C GLU A 546 2.09 24.98 7.91
N GLY A 547 2.05 26.28 7.57
CA GLY A 547 1.00 26.83 6.71
C GLY A 547 1.09 26.20 5.32
N PHE A 548 -0.04 25.77 4.78
CA PHE A 548 -0.11 25.28 3.41
C PHE A 548 -0.54 26.41 2.48
N ALA A 549 0.19 26.58 1.38
CA ALA A 549 -0.26 27.42 0.28
C ALA A 549 -1.28 26.60 -0.53
N GLN A 550 -2.55 26.72 -0.13
CA GLN A 550 -3.66 26.10 -0.84
C GLN A 550 -4.11 27.05 -1.93
N SER A 551 -4.17 26.53 -3.15
CA SER A 551 -4.53 27.31 -4.33
C SER A 551 -5.34 26.43 -5.28
N GLY A 552 -6.41 26.94 -5.85
CA GLY A 552 -7.30 26.21 -6.74
C GLY A 552 -8.72 26.29 -6.24
N ASN A 553 -9.68 25.93 -7.10
CA ASN A 553 -11.10 25.98 -6.74
C ASN A 553 -11.48 24.69 -6.00
N ASP A 554 -11.58 24.76 -4.69
CA ASP A 554 -11.83 23.64 -3.80
C ASP A 554 -13.31 23.47 -3.44
N THR A 555 -13.71 22.23 -3.18
CA THR A 555 -15.10 21.91 -2.79
C THR A 555 -15.14 20.98 -1.59
N VAL A 556 -15.78 21.43 -0.51
CA VAL A 556 -16.03 20.65 0.70
C VAL A 556 -17.53 20.42 0.89
N THR A 557 -17.94 19.16 0.95
CA THR A 557 -19.33 18.77 1.24
C THR A 557 -19.40 17.86 2.46
N ILE A 558 -20.14 18.27 3.48
CA ILE A 558 -20.45 17.48 4.67
C ILE A 558 -21.96 17.20 4.70
N GLY A 559 -22.33 15.92 4.57
CA GLY A 559 -23.71 15.46 4.55
C GLY A 559 -24.38 15.45 5.93
N GLY A 560 -23.61 15.29 7.00
CA GLY A 560 -24.05 15.32 8.39
C GLY A 560 -23.67 16.59 9.12
N ASN A 561 -23.48 16.48 10.43
CA ASN A 561 -23.07 17.59 11.29
C ASN A 561 -21.57 17.89 11.14
N PHE A 562 -21.20 19.18 11.23
CA PHE A 562 -19.84 19.61 11.44
C PHE A 562 -19.69 20.16 12.86
N ILE A 563 -18.87 19.49 13.67
CA ILE A 563 -18.55 19.90 15.03
C ILE A 563 -17.04 20.16 15.08
N GLY A 564 -16.66 21.44 15.07
CA GLY A 564 -15.27 21.87 15.07
C GLY A 564 -14.61 21.71 16.45
N LYS A 565 -13.43 22.31 16.59
CA LYS A 565 -12.68 22.35 17.87
C LYS A 565 -12.86 23.64 18.66
N GLY A 566 -13.65 24.57 18.13
CA GLY A 566 -13.96 25.87 18.67
C GLY A 566 -13.51 26.97 17.70
N ALA A 567 -14.23 28.10 17.72
CA ALA A 567 -13.99 29.28 16.88
C ALA A 567 -12.59 29.92 16.94
N LYS A 568 -11.65 29.41 17.75
CA LYS A 568 -10.27 29.89 17.81
C LYS A 568 -9.27 28.96 17.11
N THR A 569 -9.76 27.87 16.56
CA THR A 569 -8.98 26.89 15.80
C THR A 569 -9.60 26.85 14.42
N GLU A 570 -8.82 27.20 13.40
CA GLU A 570 -9.21 27.01 12.00
C GLU A 570 -9.53 25.53 11.80
N ASP A 571 -10.78 25.21 11.47
CA ASP A 571 -11.20 23.84 11.19
C ASP A 571 -11.28 23.61 9.67
N ILE A 572 -11.70 24.65 8.91
CA ILE A 572 -11.65 24.68 7.45
C ILE A 572 -10.90 25.94 7.01
N ASN A 573 -9.92 25.79 6.13
CA ASN A 573 -9.20 26.88 5.45
C ASN A 573 -8.92 26.42 4.02
N LEU A 574 -9.43 27.08 2.99
CA LEU A 574 -9.29 26.62 1.60
C LEU A 574 -8.30 27.45 0.78
N GLY A 575 -8.00 28.69 1.20
CA GLY A 575 -6.90 29.46 0.64
C GLY A 575 -7.32 30.27 -0.57
N ALA A 576 -6.55 30.24 -1.65
CA ALA A 576 -6.86 31.02 -2.84
C ALA A 576 -7.64 30.21 -3.87
N GLY A 577 -8.69 30.76 -4.44
CA GLY A 577 -9.49 30.14 -5.50
C GLY A 577 -10.98 30.31 -5.23
N GLN A 578 -11.81 30.01 -6.22
CA GLN A 578 -13.27 30.07 -6.04
C GLN A 578 -13.75 28.82 -5.32
N ASP A 579 -13.87 28.91 -4.01
CA ASP A 579 -14.10 27.78 -3.13
C ASP A 579 -15.56 27.61 -2.74
N SER A 580 -15.91 26.38 -2.34
CA SER A 580 -17.27 26.09 -1.85
C SER A 580 -17.30 25.14 -0.66
N VAL A 581 -18.06 25.54 0.37
CA VAL A 581 -18.35 24.72 1.55
C VAL A 581 -19.86 24.52 1.67
N THR A 582 -20.30 23.26 1.71
CA THR A 582 -21.70 22.90 2.01
C THR A 582 -21.78 21.98 3.23
N ILE A 583 -22.50 22.41 4.26
CA ILE A 583 -22.78 21.62 5.46
C ILE A 583 -24.28 21.38 5.55
N SER A 584 -24.69 20.13 5.36
CA SER A 584 -26.11 19.75 5.32
C SER A 584 -26.74 19.61 6.71
N GLY A 585 -25.95 19.18 7.70
CA GLY A 585 -26.35 19.09 9.10
C GLY A 585 -26.02 20.34 9.91
N LYS A 586 -25.98 20.16 11.23
CA LYS A 586 -25.69 21.24 12.20
C LYS A 586 -24.23 21.68 12.11
N LEU A 587 -24.00 22.99 12.23
CA LEU A 587 -22.69 23.60 12.47
C LEU A 587 -22.55 23.94 13.96
N GLN A 588 -21.43 23.55 14.57
CA GLN A 588 -21.17 23.87 15.97
C GLN A 588 -19.68 24.00 16.28
N ASP A 589 -19.36 25.06 17.03
CA ASP A 589 -18.03 25.28 17.60
C ASP A 589 -16.94 25.26 16.52
N SER A 590 -17.14 26.01 15.43
CA SER A 590 -16.30 25.91 14.23
C SER A 590 -15.70 27.25 13.76
N ASN A 591 -14.54 27.19 13.11
CA ASN A 591 -13.98 28.30 12.33
C ASN A 591 -13.77 27.87 10.85
N ILE A 592 -14.43 28.57 9.94
CA ILE A 592 -14.36 28.34 8.49
C ILE A 592 -13.78 29.61 7.86
N GLN A 593 -12.66 29.46 7.15
CA GLN A 593 -12.01 30.49 6.34
C GLN A 593 -12.03 30.02 4.88
N MET A 594 -12.53 30.86 3.98
CA MET A 594 -12.58 30.52 2.55
C MET A 594 -11.29 31.01 1.89
N GLY A 595 -11.08 32.31 1.77
CA GLY A 595 -9.76 32.91 1.57
C GLY A 595 -9.75 34.01 0.52
N ASP A 596 -9.15 33.79 -0.65
CA ASP A 596 -9.10 34.78 -1.73
C ASP A 596 -9.90 34.27 -2.95
N ASP A 597 -10.49 35.18 -3.73
CA ASP A 597 -11.45 34.96 -4.84
C ASP A 597 -12.91 34.71 -4.36
N ASN A 598 -13.84 34.57 -5.31
CA ASN A 598 -15.28 34.56 -5.01
C ASN A 598 -15.74 33.21 -4.44
N ASP A 599 -16.08 33.21 -3.16
CA ASP A 599 -16.35 32.01 -2.37
C ASP A 599 -17.82 31.80 -2.05
N SER A 600 -18.17 30.56 -1.71
CA SER A 600 -19.53 30.21 -1.29
C SER A 600 -19.59 29.29 -0.07
N VAL A 601 -20.36 29.71 0.94
CA VAL A 601 -20.65 28.90 2.13
C VAL A 601 -22.15 28.68 2.26
N THR A 602 -22.58 27.43 2.30
CA THR A 602 -23.98 27.04 2.53
C THR A 602 -24.13 26.14 3.74
N ILE A 603 -24.85 26.63 4.76
CA ILE A 603 -25.20 25.86 5.96
C ILE A 603 -26.71 25.58 5.96
N ARG A 604 -27.10 24.30 5.85
CA ARG A 604 -28.50 23.90 5.78
C ARG A 604 -29.10 23.51 7.13
N GLY A 605 -28.27 23.07 8.08
CA GLY A 605 -28.70 22.78 9.44
C GLY A 605 -28.61 24.01 10.35
N THR A 606 -28.93 23.79 11.63
CA THR A 606 -28.86 24.83 12.66
C THR A 606 -27.42 25.21 12.97
N ILE A 607 -27.17 26.46 13.36
CA ILE A 607 -25.88 26.93 13.88
C ILE A 607 -25.99 27.15 15.40
N ASP A 608 -25.18 26.44 16.18
CA ASP A 608 -25.08 26.53 17.65
C ASP A 608 -23.62 26.73 18.11
N GLY A 609 -23.40 26.97 19.40
CA GLY A 609 -22.03 27.08 19.95
C GLY A 609 -21.36 28.39 19.55
N SER A 610 -20.04 28.41 19.42
CA SER A 610 -19.28 29.57 18.97
C SER A 610 -18.74 29.35 17.56
N ASN A 611 -19.09 30.20 16.59
CA ASN A 611 -18.67 30.00 15.21
C ASN A 611 -18.11 31.26 14.55
N ILE A 612 -17.17 31.07 13.64
CA ILE A 612 -16.69 32.09 12.71
C ILE A 612 -16.80 31.50 11.30
N ILE A 613 -17.41 32.26 10.40
CA ILE A 613 -17.40 32.01 8.96
C ILE A 613 -16.86 33.29 8.32
N ASP A 614 -15.67 33.21 7.76
CA ASP A 614 -14.92 34.30 7.15
C ASP A 614 -14.69 33.96 5.67
N ALA A 615 -15.30 34.74 4.77
CA ALA A 615 -15.20 34.47 3.34
C ALA A 615 -13.89 35.01 2.76
N GLY A 616 -13.43 36.17 3.21
CA GLY A 616 -12.10 36.69 2.89
C GLY A 616 -12.13 37.76 1.80
N LYS A 617 -11.35 37.62 0.73
CA LYS A 617 -11.37 38.59 -0.38
C LYS A 617 -12.12 38.00 -1.55
N GLY A 618 -13.13 38.70 -2.07
CA GLY A 618 -13.94 38.22 -3.18
C GLY A 618 -15.33 38.82 -3.11
N ASP A 619 -16.11 38.65 -4.17
CA ASP A 619 -17.56 38.87 -4.08
C ASP A 619 -18.21 37.59 -3.55
N ASP A 620 -18.34 37.46 -2.23
CA ASP A 620 -18.64 36.18 -1.58
C ASP A 620 -20.11 35.96 -1.25
N VAL A 621 -20.49 34.69 -1.04
CA VAL A 621 -21.86 34.30 -0.69
C VAL A 621 -21.91 33.39 0.54
N ILE A 622 -22.47 33.90 1.64
CA ILE A 622 -22.77 33.12 2.85
C ILE A 622 -24.28 32.91 2.99
N THR A 623 -24.74 31.66 2.86
CA THR A 623 -26.14 31.28 2.98
C THR A 623 -26.40 30.33 4.15
N VAL A 624 -27.22 30.76 5.10
CA VAL A 624 -27.70 29.94 6.21
C VAL A 624 -29.21 29.76 6.09
N THR A 625 -29.65 28.56 5.70
CA THR A 625 -31.06 28.29 5.38
C THR A 625 -31.90 27.88 6.60
N ASN A 626 -31.30 27.89 7.80
CA ASN A 626 -31.94 27.45 9.04
C ASN A 626 -31.62 28.43 10.20
N GLN A 627 -31.96 28.04 11.43
CA GLN A 627 -31.82 28.87 12.61
C GLN A 627 -30.35 28.97 13.09
N ILE A 628 -29.91 30.19 13.36
CA ILE A 628 -28.70 30.50 14.12
C ILE A 628 -29.12 30.77 15.57
N ASN A 629 -29.03 29.73 16.41
CA ASN A 629 -29.43 29.75 17.82
C ASN A 629 -28.24 30.07 18.76
N SER A 630 -27.03 30.13 18.19
CA SER A 630 -25.77 30.52 18.81
C SER A 630 -25.82 31.90 19.47
N TRP A 631 -24.94 32.08 20.46
CA TRP A 631 -24.69 33.35 21.14
C TRP A 631 -23.34 33.98 20.76
N ASN A 632 -22.58 33.37 19.86
CA ASN A 632 -21.28 33.88 19.41
C ASN A 632 -20.98 33.37 17.99
N THR A 633 -21.78 33.79 17.03
CA THR A 633 -21.56 33.51 15.60
C THR A 633 -21.19 34.80 14.88
N GLN A 634 -20.07 34.76 14.16
CA GLN A 634 -19.59 35.82 13.28
C GLN A 634 -19.75 35.35 11.84
N LEU A 635 -20.47 36.12 11.02
CA LEU A 635 -20.46 35.99 9.56
C LEU A 635 -19.68 37.18 9.02
N ILE A 636 -18.59 36.95 8.30
CA ILE A 636 -17.67 37.97 7.83
C ILE A 636 -17.51 37.78 6.31
N GLY A 637 -17.72 38.86 5.55
CA GLY A 637 -17.55 38.90 4.10
C GLY A 637 -16.09 39.14 3.79
N GLY A 638 -15.62 40.35 4.04
CA GLY A 638 -14.22 40.75 4.00
C GLY A 638 -14.00 41.84 2.96
N GLU A 639 -13.13 41.63 1.97
CA GLU A 639 -12.93 42.59 0.87
C GLU A 639 -13.76 42.19 -0.35
N GLY A 640 -14.73 43.00 -0.78
CA GLY A 640 -15.51 42.76 -1.99
C GLY A 640 -16.98 43.10 -1.79
N ASN A 641 -17.86 42.64 -2.69
CA ASN A 641 -19.30 42.88 -2.57
C ASN A 641 -20.01 41.62 -2.11
N ASP A 642 -20.14 41.47 -0.79
CA ASP A 642 -20.54 40.22 -0.18
C ASP A 642 -22.06 40.10 -0.01
N THR A 643 -22.56 38.88 -0.07
CA THR A 643 -23.97 38.57 0.12
C THR A 643 -24.20 37.55 1.22
N PHE A 644 -24.92 37.98 2.26
CA PHE A 644 -25.39 37.12 3.35
C PHE A 644 -26.87 36.81 3.17
N THR A 645 -27.26 35.56 3.39
CA THR A 645 -28.67 35.16 3.46
C THR A 645 -28.94 34.40 4.74
N VAL A 646 -29.84 34.91 5.58
CA VAL A 646 -30.19 34.30 6.87
C VAL A 646 -31.70 34.14 7.05
N LEU A 647 -32.10 33.07 7.74
CA LEU A 647 -33.50 32.82 8.11
C LEU A 647 -33.82 33.46 9.47
N TYR A 648 -33.26 32.90 10.54
CA TYR A 648 -33.39 33.41 11.91
C TYR A 648 -32.01 33.52 12.53
N PHE A 649 -31.65 34.72 12.97
CA PHE A 649 -30.44 35.03 13.70
C PHE A 649 -30.82 35.53 15.09
N LYS A 650 -30.57 34.69 16.10
CA LYS A 650 -30.85 35.03 17.49
C LYS A 650 -30.11 36.31 17.89
N GLY A 651 -30.85 37.25 18.47
CA GLY A 651 -30.29 38.48 19.01
C GLY A 651 -29.40 38.21 20.23
N ASP A 652 -28.09 38.38 20.06
CA ASP A 652 -27.08 38.38 21.12
C ASP A 652 -25.97 39.34 20.68
N ASN A 653 -25.43 40.13 21.61
CA ASN A 653 -24.48 41.19 21.29
C ASN A 653 -23.06 40.69 21.00
N ARG A 654 -22.85 39.37 21.01
CA ARG A 654 -21.65 38.71 20.50
C ARG A 654 -21.87 38.05 19.15
N ASN A 655 -23.09 38.06 18.62
CA ASN A 655 -23.35 37.70 17.24
C ASN A 655 -23.09 38.92 16.35
N ALA A 656 -22.53 38.70 15.17
CA ALA A 656 -22.39 39.77 14.18
C ALA A 656 -22.50 39.27 12.74
N VAL A 657 -22.92 40.17 11.86
CA VAL A 657 -22.68 40.11 10.43
C VAL A 657 -21.83 41.34 10.07
N SER A 658 -20.65 41.09 9.50
CA SER A 658 -19.71 42.11 9.05
C SER A 658 -19.56 41.97 7.54
N GLY A 659 -19.95 43.00 6.78
CA GLY A 659 -19.69 43.01 5.34
C GLY A 659 -18.20 43.16 5.10
N GLY A 660 -17.66 44.32 5.40
CA GLY A 660 -16.22 44.55 5.39
C GLY A 660 -15.90 45.80 4.61
N THR A 661 -15.12 45.68 3.53
CA THR A 661 -14.96 46.76 2.55
C THR A 661 -15.67 46.39 1.27
N GLY A 662 -16.46 47.32 0.73
CA GLY A 662 -17.17 47.15 -0.53
C GLY A 662 -18.65 47.40 -0.38
N LYS A 663 -19.49 46.80 -1.23
CA LYS A 663 -20.94 46.98 -1.18
C LYS A 663 -21.63 45.67 -0.80
N ASP A 664 -21.89 45.53 0.49
CA ASP A 664 -22.35 44.30 1.10
C ASP A 664 -23.86 44.28 1.32
N THR A 665 -24.44 43.09 1.18
CA THR A 665 -25.88 42.85 1.20
C THR A 665 -26.27 41.78 2.21
N LEU A 666 -27.13 42.13 3.17
CA LEU A 666 -27.79 41.18 4.08
C LEU A 666 -29.24 40.93 3.68
N ASN A 667 -29.52 39.72 3.20
CA ASN A 667 -30.87 39.22 2.92
C ASN A 667 -31.47 38.51 4.14
N ILE A 668 -32.57 39.05 4.65
CA ILE A 668 -33.33 38.47 5.77
C ILE A 668 -34.59 37.79 5.21
N THR A 669 -34.62 36.46 5.27
CA THR A 669 -35.69 35.64 4.67
C THR A 669 -36.70 35.12 5.70
N GLY A 670 -36.33 35.05 6.98
CA GLY A 670 -37.22 34.61 8.06
C GLY A 670 -37.76 35.75 8.92
N ASN A 671 -38.26 35.43 10.11
CA ASN A 671 -38.96 36.35 11.00
C ASN A 671 -38.27 36.46 12.38
N LEU A 672 -38.70 37.43 13.19
CA LEU A 672 -38.25 37.62 14.58
C LEU A 672 -36.75 37.92 14.73
N ASN A 673 -36.11 38.45 13.70
CA ASN A 673 -34.73 38.90 13.76
C ASN A 673 -34.64 40.28 14.44
N SER A 674 -33.62 40.46 15.28
CA SER A 674 -33.31 41.72 15.95
C SER A 674 -31.86 42.10 15.68
N PHE A 675 -31.64 43.04 14.77
CA PHE A 675 -30.32 43.52 14.36
C PHE A 675 -30.09 44.98 14.76
N ILE A 676 -28.84 45.37 15.01
CA ILE A 676 -28.46 46.72 15.39
C ILE A 676 -27.29 47.25 14.54
N VAL A 677 -27.41 48.49 14.07
CA VAL A 677 -26.33 49.28 13.50
C VAL A 677 -25.96 50.37 14.51
N GLY A 678 -24.74 50.32 15.03
CA GLY A 678 -24.27 51.23 16.08
C GLY A 678 -23.69 50.48 17.28
N SER A 679 -23.87 51.02 18.48
CA SER A 679 -23.27 50.45 19.70
C SER A 679 -23.90 49.12 20.10
N ASP A 680 -23.05 48.18 20.51
CA ASP A 680 -23.45 46.85 20.99
C ASP A 680 -24.56 46.92 22.05
N LYS A 681 -25.60 46.10 21.87
CA LYS A 681 -26.76 46.06 22.76
C LYS A 681 -27.22 44.64 23.02
N ARG A 682 -27.31 44.24 24.29
CA ARG A 682 -27.79 42.90 24.69
C ARG A 682 -29.13 42.59 24.04
N GLY A 683 -29.24 41.39 23.46
CA GLY A 683 -30.44 40.92 22.76
C GLY A 683 -30.54 41.33 21.29
N TRP A 684 -29.49 41.94 20.73
CA TRP A 684 -29.42 42.37 19.33
C TRP A 684 -28.14 41.84 18.69
N THR A 685 -28.25 41.36 17.45
CA THR A 685 -27.10 40.95 16.63
C THR A 685 -26.50 42.17 15.95
N ASN A 686 -25.19 42.33 16.02
CA ASN A 686 -24.52 43.50 15.46
C ASN A 686 -24.43 43.41 13.92
N LEU A 687 -24.61 44.55 13.25
CA LEU A 687 -24.34 44.72 11.84
C LEU A 687 -23.22 45.75 11.69
N TRP A 688 -22.15 45.36 11.00
CA TRP A 688 -20.99 46.21 10.74
C TRP A 688 -20.72 46.26 9.24
N SER A 689 -20.46 47.46 8.71
CA SER A 689 -20.17 47.68 7.29
C SER A 689 -21.11 46.90 6.37
N ILE A 690 -22.43 47.11 6.54
CA ILE A 690 -23.43 46.60 5.60
C ILE A 690 -24.06 47.80 4.92
N GLU A 691 -24.13 47.77 3.59
CA GLU A 691 -24.61 48.87 2.77
C GLU A 691 -26.06 48.64 2.34
N GLU A 692 -26.48 47.37 2.24
CA GLU A 692 -27.83 46.98 1.84
C GLU A 692 -28.41 45.90 2.75
N ILE A 693 -29.54 46.19 3.40
CA ILE A 693 -30.32 45.24 4.19
C ILE A 693 -31.65 45.02 3.47
N VAL A 694 -31.96 43.78 3.12
CA VAL A 694 -33.17 43.44 2.35
C VAL A 694 -34.04 42.50 3.16
N PHE A 695 -35.24 42.94 3.52
CA PHE A 695 -36.29 42.01 3.95
C PHE A 695 -36.85 41.31 2.70
N LYS A 696 -36.74 39.98 2.62
CA LYS A 696 -37.17 39.20 1.44
C LYS A 696 -38.34 38.27 1.75
N GLY A 697 -39.21 38.04 0.75
CA GLY A 697 -40.24 37.00 0.76
C GLY A 697 -41.41 37.30 1.68
N THR A 698 -41.82 36.34 2.52
CA THR A 698 -42.96 36.51 3.45
C THR A 698 -42.51 36.90 4.87
N SER A 699 -41.25 37.30 5.03
CA SER A 699 -40.63 37.68 6.31
C SER A 699 -41.34 38.87 6.96
N GLY A 700 -41.48 38.84 8.29
CA GLY A 700 -42.15 39.88 9.07
C GLY A 700 -41.68 39.86 10.53
N ARG A 701 -42.01 40.91 11.28
CA ARG A 701 -41.60 41.11 12.69
C ARG A 701 -40.08 41.12 12.88
N ASN A 702 -39.34 41.46 11.84
CA ASN A 702 -37.92 41.75 11.97
C ASN A 702 -37.76 43.22 12.39
N THR A 703 -36.73 43.49 13.20
CA THR A 703 -36.40 44.83 13.64
C THR A 703 -34.94 45.14 13.34
N ILE A 704 -34.69 46.23 12.60
CA ILE A 704 -33.36 46.85 12.51
C ILE A 704 -33.36 48.08 13.39
N ARG A 705 -32.46 48.16 14.36
CA ARG A 705 -32.28 49.32 15.23
C ARG A 705 -31.07 50.12 14.78
N ILE A 706 -31.24 51.42 14.62
CA ILE A 706 -30.18 52.37 14.27
C ILE A 706 -29.85 53.20 15.50
N ASP A 707 -28.76 52.83 16.19
CA ASP A 707 -28.29 53.50 17.41
C ASP A 707 -27.05 54.38 17.16
N GLY A 708 -26.34 54.19 16.05
CA GLY A 708 -25.15 54.95 15.67
C GLY A 708 -25.40 56.00 14.57
N ASN A 709 -24.63 57.09 14.60
CA ASN A 709 -24.58 58.09 13.52
C ASN A 709 -23.58 57.70 12.40
N ILE A 710 -22.79 56.66 12.63
CA ILE A 710 -21.87 56.04 11.67
C ILE A 710 -22.56 54.76 11.21
N LEU A 711 -22.83 54.65 9.91
CA LEU A 711 -23.58 53.52 9.33
C LEU A 711 -22.62 52.57 8.62
N THR A 712 -21.98 53.06 7.57
CA THR A 712 -20.96 52.37 6.78
C THR A 712 -19.98 53.39 6.20
N ALA A 713 -18.70 53.02 6.06
CA ALA A 713 -17.71 53.84 5.37
C ALA A 713 -17.85 53.81 3.84
N ASP A 714 -18.42 52.74 3.30
CA ASP A 714 -18.54 52.46 1.87
C ASP A 714 -19.88 52.92 1.29
N ASN A 715 -20.10 52.65 0.00
CA ASN A 715 -21.30 53.06 -0.75
C ASN A 715 -21.65 54.54 -0.55
N ASN A 716 -20.64 55.42 -0.63
CA ASN A 716 -20.77 56.85 -0.33
C ASN A 716 -21.40 57.13 1.05
N LYS A 717 -21.03 56.34 2.06
CA LYS A 717 -21.54 56.40 3.44
C LYS A 717 -23.06 56.19 3.54
N SER A 718 -23.62 55.35 2.67
CA SER A 718 -25.07 55.16 2.55
C SER A 718 -25.51 53.74 2.88
N LEU A 719 -26.48 53.62 3.78
CA LEU A 719 -27.16 52.37 4.12
C LEU A 719 -28.59 52.36 3.56
N TYR A 720 -28.94 51.31 2.84
CA TYR A 720 -30.26 51.06 2.29
C TYR A 720 -30.95 49.93 3.05
N ILE A 721 -32.17 50.16 3.54
CA ILE A 721 -33.05 49.14 4.09
C ILE A 721 -34.25 49.00 3.16
N LYS A 722 -34.27 47.89 2.42
CA LYS A 722 -35.23 47.60 1.35
C LYS A 722 -36.32 46.65 1.81
N ASN A 723 -37.52 46.86 1.28
CA ASN A 723 -38.70 46.04 1.56
C ASN A 723 -39.11 45.22 0.35
N GLN A 724 -38.46 44.07 0.17
CA GLN A 724 -38.86 43.05 -0.79
C GLN A 724 -39.68 41.94 -0.09
N SER A 725 -40.39 42.31 0.98
CA SER A 725 -41.19 41.41 1.79
C SER A 725 -42.66 41.79 1.82
N THR A 726 -43.53 40.82 2.02
CA THR A 726 -44.97 41.06 2.25
C THR A 726 -45.34 41.16 3.73
N GLY A 727 -44.40 40.90 4.65
CA GLY A 727 -44.64 40.98 6.08
C GLY A 727 -44.29 42.35 6.67
N SER A 728 -44.90 42.66 7.82
CA SER A 728 -44.64 43.94 8.52
C SER A 728 -43.29 43.89 9.24
N ASN A 729 -42.34 44.72 8.82
CA ASN A 729 -41.02 44.86 9.46
C ASN A 729 -40.85 46.27 10.06
N THR A 730 -39.96 46.40 11.02
CA THR A 730 -39.73 47.65 11.77
C THR A 730 -38.30 48.13 11.62
N VAL A 731 -38.11 49.43 11.44
CA VAL A 731 -36.83 50.11 11.65
C VAL A 731 -36.99 51.11 12.78
N ASP A 732 -36.17 50.97 13.82
CA ASP A 732 -36.15 51.82 15.02
C ASP A 732 -35.01 52.82 14.89
N VAL A 733 -35.33 54.09 14.60
CA VAL A 733 -34.33 55.13 14.34
C VAL A 733 -34.10 55.95 15.60
N ASN A 734 -33.22 55.45 16.46
CA ASN A 734 -32.89 56.08 17.74
C ASN A 734 -31.66 57.02 17.67
N ALA A 735 -30.83 56.87 16.64
CA ALA A 735 -29.70 57.76 16.36
C ALA A 735 -30.15 59.19 16.04
N LYS A 736 -29.34 60.18 16.44
CA LYS A 736 -29.64 61.60 16.21
C LYS A 736 -29.30 61.98 14.77
N TYR A 737 -30.31 62.33 13.98
CA TYR A 737 -30.16 62.82 12.61
C TYR A 737 -30.24 64.35 12.53
N SER A 738 -29.62 64.91 11.50
CA SER A 738 -29.63 66.36 11.21
C SER A 738 -30.77 66.75 10.27
N TYR A 739 -31.19 65.83 9.40
CA TYR A 739 -32.22 66.11 8.40
C TYR A 739 -32.99 64.84 8.01
N LYS A 740 -34.29 64.99 7.77
CA LYS A 740 -35.20 63.95 7.27
C LYS A 740 -35.91 64.44 6.01
N SER A 741 -35.97 63.59 4.99
CA SER A 741 -36.65 63.87 3.72
C SER A 741 -37.26 62.61 3.10
N SER A 742 -37.84 62.76 1.91
CA SER A 742 -38.26 61.66 1.06
C SER A 742 -37.59 61.77 -0.29
N GLN A 743 -37.18 60.64 -0.87
CA GLN A 743 -36.59 60.55 -2.19
C GLN A 743 -37.19 59.37 -2.95
N THR A 744 -37.32 59.52 -4.27
CA THR A 744 -37.67 58.40 -5.14
C THR A 744 -36.44 58.09 -5.99
N LEU A 745 -35.98 56.85 -5.90
CA LEU A 745 -34.84 56.34 -6.68
C LEU A 745 -35.36 55.32 -7.69
N ARG A 746 -34.62 55.14 -8.77
CA ARG A 746 -34.89 54.15 -9.81
C ARG A 746 -33.85 53.05 -9.71
N GLU A 747 -34.30 51.81 -9.56
CA GLU A 747 -33.45 50.64 -9.35
C GLU A 747 -33.96 49.46 -10.17
N ASP A 748 -33.06 48.75 -10.83
CA ASP A 748 -33.30 47.41 -11.39
C ASP A 748 -32.96 46.36 -10.32
N ARG A 749 -33.99 45.74 -9.72
CA ARG A 749 -33.85 44.81 -8.59
C ARG A 749 -33.97 43.34 -8.97
N ASP A 750 -34.56 43.04 -10.12
CA ASP A 750 -34.72 41.67 -10.63
C ASP A 750 -33.75 41.38 -11.79
N SER A 751 -32.87 42.34 -12.11
CA SER A 751 -31.85 42.23 -13.17
C SER A 751 -32.47 41.98 -14.54
N ASN A 752 -33.70 42.45 -14.77
CA ASN A 752 -34.40 42.30 -16.04
C ASN A 752 -34.08 43.44 -17.03
N GLY A 753 -33.28 44.43 -16.61
CA GLY A 753 -32.90 45.61 -17.39
C GLY A 753 -33.90 46.78 -17.31
N GLN A 754 -34.92 46.72 -16.45
CA GLN A 754 -35.91 47.78 -16.26
C GLN A 754 -35.85 48.38 -14.85
N ASP A 755 -35.55 49.67 -14.79
CA ASP A 755 -35.57 50.41 -13.53
C ASP A 755 -37.00 50.70 -13.06
N GLU A 756 -37.34 50.21 -11.87
CA GLU A 756 -38.57 50.56 -11.16
C GLU A 756 -38.35 51.69 -10.16
N ALA A 757 -39.39 52.49 -9.90
CA ALA A 757 -39.31 53.62 -8.98
C ALA A 757 -39.67 53.19 -7.55
N TYR A 758 -38.70 53.29 -6.63
CA TYR A 758 -38.87 52.99 -5.21
C TYR A 758 -38.75 54.27 -4.38
N SER A 759 -39.67 54.45 -3.43
CA SER A 759 -39.71 55.63 -2.58
C SER A 759 -39.14 55.34 -1.20
N TYR A 760 -38.26 56.22 -0.73
CA TYR A 760 -37.52 56.09 0.51
C TYR A 760 -37.79 57.27 1.44
N THR A 761 -37.90 56.97 2.73
CA THR A 761 -37.68 57.95 3.79
C THR A 761 -36.17 58.03 4.08
N VAL A 762 -35.60 59.23 3.96
CA VAL A 762 -34.14 59.45 3.98
C VAL A 762 -33.74 60.25 5.20
N TYR A 763 -32.80 59.73 5.99
CA TYR A 763 -32.22 60.36 7.17
C TYR A 763 -30.75 60.69 6.90
N LYS A 764 -30.34 61.93 7.17
CA LYS A 764 -28.92 62.35 7.12
C LYS A 764 -28.37 62.52 8.52
N PHE A 765 -27.17 62.01 8.74
CA PHE A 765 -26.45 62.10 10.01
C PHE A 765 -25.22 62.98 9.86
N ASP A 766 -24.72 63.45 11.01
CA ASP A 766 -23.47 64.21 11.06
C ASP A 766 -22.30 63.35 10.55
N GLY A 767 -21.35 63.94 9.81
CA GLY A 767 -20.24 63.21 9.19
C GLY A 767 -20.52 62.68 7.77
N GLY A 768 -21.72 62.94 7.24
CA GLY A 768 -22.09 62.69 5.84
C GLY A 768 -22.79 61.35 5.59
N TYR A 769 -23.13 60.59 6.64
CA TYR A 769 -23.82 59.31 6.50
C TYR A 769 -25.30 59.50 6.17
N THR A 770 -25.85 58.63 5.32
CA THR A 770 -27.25 58.68 4.89
C THR A 770 -27.92 57.32 5.03
N LEU A 771 -29.09 57.26 5.67
CA LEU A 771 -29.93 56.08 5.78
C LEU A 771 -31.15 56.22 4.88
N TYR A 772 -31.38 55.23 4.03
CA TYR A 772 -32.53 55.11 3.15
C TYR A 772 -33.42 53.97 3.65
N ILE A 773 -34.64 54.28 4.08
CA ILE A 773 -35.63 53.27 4.50
C ILE A 773 -36.76 53.25 3.48
N GLU A 774 -36.96 52.13 2.81
CA GLU A 774 -38.00 51.99 1.80
C GLU A 774 -39.40 52.13 2.41
N ASN A 775 -40.29 52.84 1.71
CA ASN A 775 -41.68 53.02 2.14
C ASN A 775 -42.38 51.66 2.28
N GLY A 776 -43.24 51.54 3.29
CA GLY A 776 -43.92 50.27 3.64
C GLY A 776 -43.27 49.54 4.81
N ILE A 777 -42.07 49.94 5.24
CA ILE A 777 -41.47 49.54 6.51
C ILE A 777 -42.01 50.46 7.63
N ASN A 778 -42.35 49.88 8.78
CA ASN A 778 -42.77 50.65 9.95
C ASN A 778 -41.55 51.35 10.57
N ILE A 779 -41.60 52.66 10.75
CA ILE A 779 -40.50 53.44 11.35
C ILE A 779 -40.96 53.95 12.72
N ILE A 780 -40.18 53.65 13.76
CA ILE A 780 -40.45 54.09 15.14
C ILE A 780 -39.34 54.95 15.71
#